data_AF-A0A537YJG6-F1
#
_entry.id   AF-A0A537YJG6-F1
#
_cell.length_a   1.000
_cell.length_b   1.000
_cell.length_c   1.000
_cell.angle_alpha   90.00
_cell.angle_beta   90.00
_cell.angle_gamma   90.00
#
_symmetry.space_group_name_H-M   'P 1'
#
loop_
_entity.id
_entity.type
_entity.pdbx_description
1 polymer ?
#
loop_
_entity_poly.entity_id
_entity_poly.type
_entity_poly.pdbx_seq_one_letter_code
_entity_poly.pdbx_strand_id
1 'polypeptide(L)'
;MTRRIAFVAALIGLALVMASPTAYAHALLRSSDPPDGAQLAKSPSSVVLAFTEDPDTSLSIVHVVDQNGNNVEKGKARAVPGKADELVVDVGSLPNGVYTVNWRTVSRVDGHVTAGAFAFGVGVSPAGHKVVQPKTPSPSPLTVISRWLFYTGLFLLLGVAFAVLFVSKDLARAPPLAHIGWFLALIGLLGLVEAQRRDAGIAIGHVFSTSIGHAFLVRLIPLAVTVIGVVLARRASTRHAGFAIILTGAAATVLGHIAEGHAATGAWRAGKILLQWVHVIAAGMWIGGLAAVLVGVGSLSPEARQRAVRRFSTLAFYLIIVLAGAGMWRAFEEINSWHGLFATSYGQVVIAKAALLLGLIVLGAVNRYRNVPKSGENPRGLFRTGTGELVLATAVLVLTGILSSVAPARAVQAAVPAQNVVVTGSDFGTTVKLQLTATPGTAGQNKFTLKVSDYNTGAPVQAQVSLRFGYLGPVQIGQSTLQLQAKGSGTYTATGTNLSLGGVWTVTAVIQRGTASVEVPLTVPTKVTQQVSVNAVAGQPTVYIVGLPQGRSVQFYIDPGKPGQNEVHATYFDPKGNGLTGLSDYFVLETPPGGQPQGLTFRQLAEGHIVSDANLSPGTYRFDVWAKTKTGELLWTYFEQMIGK
;
A
#
# COMPACT_ATOMS: atom_id res chain seq x y z
N MET A 1 7.60 -5.67 -47.50
CA MET A 1 7.26 -4.35 -46.92
C MET A 1 6.45 -4.47 -45.61
N THR A 2 5.42 -5.32 -45.57
CA THR A 2 4.51 -5.52 -44.41
C THR A 2 5.15 -6.09 -43.13
N ARG A 3 6.08 -7.05 -43.24
CA ARG A 3 6.89 -7.52 -42.09
C ARG A 3 7.74 -6.40 -41.46
N ARG A 4 8.24 -5.47 -42.28
CA ARG A 4 9.07 -4.34 -41.81
C ARG A 4 8.23 -3.32 -41.04
N ILE A 5 6.99 -3.06 -41.43
CA ILE A 5 6.10 -2.10 -40.75
C ILE A 5 5.65 -2.62 -39.38
N ALA A 6 5.23 -3.89 -39.27
CA ALA A 6 4.87 -4.50 -38.00
C ALA A 6 6.07 -4.58 -37.04
N PHE A 7 7.27 -4.85 -37.58
CA PHE A 7 8.52 -4.85 -36.81
C PHE A 7 8.89 -3.44 -36.32
N VAL A 8 8.75 -2.41 -37.14
CA VAL A 8 9.00 -1.01 -36.76
C VAL A 8 8.01 -0.54 -35.69
N ALA A 9 6.73 -0.88 -35.78
CA ALA A 9 5.75 -0.55 -34.74
C ALA A 9 6.08 -1.23 -33.39
N ALA A 10 6.53 -2.48 -33.42
CA ALA A 10 6.99 -3.19 -32.23
C ALA A 10 8.28 -2.59 -31.64
N LEU A 11 9.23 -2.17 -32.49
CA LEU A 11 10.47 -1.52 -32.06
C LEU A 11 10.23 -0.12 -31.47
N ILE A 12 9.32 0.66 -32.04
CA ILE A 12 8.94 1.97 -31.49
C ILE A 12 8.28 1.79 -30.12
N GLY A 13 7.38 0.80 -29.97
CA GLY A 13 6.81 0.45 -28.68
C GLY A 13 7.86 0.01 -27.66
N LEU A 14 8.85 -0.78 -28.07
CA LEU A 14 9.95 -1.23 -27.20
C LEU A 14 10.90 -0.09 -26.81
N ALA A 15 11.26 0.80 -27.75
CA ALA A 15 12.15 1.94 -27.50
C ALA A 15 11.52 2.97 -26.54
N LEU A 16 10.21 3.22 -26.66
CA LEU A 16 9.48 4.10 -25.75
C LEU A 16 9.39 3.52 -24.32
N VAL A 17 9.40 2.19 -24.16
CA VAL A 17 9.37 1.49 -22.86
C VAL A 17 10.74 1.47 -22.16
N MET A 18 11.83 1.39 -22.93
CA MET A 18 13.19 1.37 -22.40
C MET A 18 13.70 2.75 -21.93
N ALA A 19 13.02 3.84 -22.31
CA ALA A 19 13.36 5.21 -21.94
C ALA A 19 12.63 5.73 -20.68
N SER A 20 11.72 4.94 -20.09
CA SER A 20 10.95 5.37 -18.93
C SER A 20 11.69 5.06 -17.62
N PRO A 21 11.98 6.08 -16.77
CA PRO A 21 12.62 5.85 -15.48
C PRO A 21 11.81 4.88 -14.59
N THR A 22 12.52 4.21 -13.68
CA THR A 22 11.94 3.35 -12.65
C THR A 22 11.06 4.16 -11.73
N ALA A 23 9.87 3.67 -11.40
CA ALA A 23 9.01 4.34 -10.43
C ALA A 23 7.94 3.35 -9.94
N TYR A 24 7.36 3.63 -8.78
CA TYR A 24 6.40 2.78 -8.04
C TYR A 24 4.94 3.31 -8.17
N ALA A 25 3.87 2.56 -7.87
CA ALA A 25 2.45 3.04 -7.97
C ALA A 25 1.46 3.05 -6.69
N HIS A 26 0.83 4.23 -6.38
CA HIS A 26 0.49 4.88 -5.06
C HIS A 26 1.64 5.41 -4.17
N ALA A 27 1.99 6.70 -4.30
CA ALA A 27 2.99 7.36 -3.46
C ALA A 27 2.44 7.63 -2.04
N LEU A 28 2.39 6.58 -1.21
CA LEU A 28 2.01 6.64 0.20
C LEU A 28 3.22 7.06 1.03
N LEU A 29 3.02 7.77 2.14
CA LEU A 29 4.14 8.15 3.01
C LEU A 29 4.75 6.91 3.67
N ARG A 30 6.06 6.71 3.47
CA ARG A 30 6.87 5.62 4.05
C ARG A 30 7.72 6.08 5.22
N SER A 31 8.20 7.33 5.22
CA SER A 31 8.86 7.97 6.36
C SER A 31 8.95 9.48 6.16
N SER A 32 9.24 10.21 7.22
CA SER A 32 9.52 11.65 7.16
C SER A 32 10.67 12.04 8.08
N ASP A 33 11.35 13.12 7.72
CA ASP A 33 12.29 13.84 8.56
C ASP A 33 11.94 15.34 8.50
N PRO A 34 11.39 15.93 9.58
CA PRO A 34 11.16 15.34 10.89
C PRO A 34 10.09 14.23 10.90
N PRO A 35 10.18 13.24 11.79
CA PRO A 35 9.12 12.26 12.00
C PRO A 35 7.81 12.90 12.47
N ASP A 36 6.66 12.26 12.20
CA ASP A 36 5.38 12.63 12.80
C ASP A 36 5.47 12.65 14.34
N GLY A 37 4.99 13.73 14.94
CA GLY A 37 5.01 13.97 16.38
C GLY A 37 6.37 14.38 16.93
N ALA A 38 7.40 14.58 16.09
CA ALA A 38 8.73 14.92 16.56
C ALA A 38 8.76 16.26 17.32
N GLN A 39 9.52 16.31 18.41
CA GLN A 39 9.88 17.53 19.13
C GLN A 39 11.37 17.81 18.89
N LEU A 40 11.65 18.87 18.14
CA LEU A 40 13.00 19.26 17.76
C LEU A 40 13.52 20.33 18.72
N ALA A 41 14.76 20.18 19.18
CA ALA A 41 15.42 21.20 19.98
C ALA A 41 15.78 22.46 19.17
N LYS A 42 15.95 22.32 17.84
CA LYS A 42 16.33 23.40 16.93
C LYS A 42 15.50 23.30 15.65
N SER A 43 15.37 24.42 14.94
CA SER A 43 14.74 24.45 13.63
C SER A 43 15.45 23.48 12.67
N PRO A 44 14.71 22.62 11.94
CA PRO A 44 15.28 21.94 10.79
C PRO A 44 15.53 22.95 9.66
N SER A 45 16.41 22.61 8.73
CA SER A 45 16.64 23.39 7.50
C SER A 45 15.70 22.97 6.36
N SER A 46 15.12 21.77 6.45
CA SER A 46 14.25 21.20 5.43
C SER A 46 13.31 20.16 6.05
N VAL A 47 12.20 19.88 5.37
CA VAL A 47 11.34 18.72 5.63
C VAL A 47 11.48 17.76 4.46
N VAL A 48 11.80 16.49 4.75
CA VAL A 48 11.95 15.41 3.79
C VAL A 48 10.84 14.39 3.99
N LEU A 49 10.18 13.99 2.91
CA LEU A 49 9.13 12.99 2.86
C LEU A 49 9.57 11.87 1.93
N ALA A 50 9.74 10.67 2.48
CA ALA A 50 9.98 9.47 1.68
C ALA A 50 8.66 8.75 1.44
N PHE A 51 8.38 8.43 0.19
CA PHE A 51 7.17 7.74 -0.20
C PHE A 51 7.46 6.27 -0.46
N THR A 52 6.43 5.45 -0.56
CA THR A 52 6.57 4.10 -1.12
C THR A 52 7.11 4.18 -2.55
N GLU A 53 7.07 5.36 -3.19
CA GLU A 53 7.15 5.57 -4.63
C GLU A 53 7.50 6.96 -5.12
N ASP A 54 8.06 7.03 -6.32
CA ASP A 54 8.39 8.25 -7.04
C ASP A 54 7.17 9.18 -7.22
N PRO A 55 7.17 10.31 -6.51
CA PRO A 55 6.20 11.36 -6.74
C PRO A 55 6.56 12.16 -8.00
N ASP A 56 5.55 12.55 -8.76
CA ASP A 56 5.71 13.56 -9.80
C ASP A 56 5.91 14.91 -9.12
N THR A 57 7.16 15.39 -9.10
CA THR A 57 7.56 16.68 -8.52
C THR A 57 6.85 17.88 -9.14
N SER A 58 6.34 17.78 -10.37
CA SER A 58 5.60 18.86 -11.03
C SER A 58 4.14 18.95 -10.56
N LEU A 59 3.61 17.84 -10.05
CA LEU A 59 2.21 17.69 -9.64
C LEU A 59 2.02 17.56 -8.12
N SER A 60 3.09 17.20 -7.40
CA SER A 60 3.09 16.99 -5.95
C SER A 60 3.42 18.28 -5.21
N ILE A 61 2.73 18.49 -4.09
CA ILE A 61 2.87 19.68 -3.25
C ILE A 61 3.10 19.27 -1.81
N VAL A 62 3.96 20.02 -1.14
CA VAL A 62 4.21 19.92 0.30
C VAL A 62 4.13 21.33 0.85
N HIS A 63 3.26 21.52 1.83
CA HIS A 63 3.13 22.76 2.59
C HIS A 63 3.57 22.50 4.02
N VAL A 64 4.35 23.43 4.56
CA VAL A 64 4.71 23.42 5.98
C VAL A 64 4.08 24.66 6.57
N VAL A 65 3.07 24.49 7.42
CA VAL A 65 2.30 25.60 7.97
C VAL A 65 2.57 25.77 9.46
N ASP A 66 2.68 27.01 9.90
CA ASP A 66 2.74 27.34 11.33
C ASP A 66 1.36 27.24 12.00
N GLN A 67 1.32 27.45 13.33
CA GLN A 67 0.10 27.43 14.13
C GLN A 67 -0.94 28.51 13.77
N ASN A 68 -0.56 29.55 13.04
CA ASN A 68 -1.44 30.60 12.55
C ASN A 68 -1.96 30.30 11.13
N GLY A 69 -1.52 29.20 10.52
CA GLY A 69 -1.86 28.80 9.16
C GLY A 69 -0.99 29.45 8.08
N ASN A 70 0.13 30.09 8.45
CA ASN A 70 1.05 30.68 7.47
C ASN A 70 1.99 29.61 6.92
N ASN A 71 2.21 29.63 5.60
CA ASN A 71 3.23 28.81 4.94
C ASN A 71 4.64 29.28 5.34
N VAL A 72 5.48 28.34 5.78
CA VAL A 72 6.88 28.60 6.18
C VAL A 72 7.89 27.94 5.24
N GLU A 73 7.43 27.16 4.25
CA GLU A 73 8.28 26.62 3.20
C GLU A 73 8.94 27.70 2.33
N LYS A 74 10.13 27.37 1.80
CA LYS A 74 10.89 28.17 0.85
C LYS A 74 10.90 27.51 -0.51
N GLY A 75 9.96 27.91 -1.35
CA GLY A 75 9.83 27.42 -2.72
C GLY A 75 8.99 26.14 -2.82
N LYS A 76 9.13 25.44 -3.94
CA LYS A 76 8.37 24.21 -4.23
C LYS A 76 9.12 22.98 -3.73
N ALA A 77 8.37 21.94 -3.37
CA ALA A 77 8.93 20.62 -3.14
C ALA A 77 9.70 20.12 -4.37
N ARG A 78 10.83 19.47 -4.14
CA ARG A 78 11.72 18.91 -5.18
C ARG A 78 12.15 17.50 -4.82
N ALA A 79 12.56 16.72 -5.81
CA ALA A 79 13.16 15.41 -5.54
C ALA A 79 14.50 15.57 -4.82
N VAL A 80 14.80 14.68 -3.89
CA VAL A 80 16.13 14.60 -3.28
C VAL A 80 17.11 14.03 -4.32
N PRO A 81 18.29 14.65 -4.54
CA PRO A 81 19.28 14.13 -5.50
C PRO A 81 19.64 12.67 -5.21
N GLY A 82 19.55 11.81 -6.23
CA GLY A 82 19.82 10.38 -6.12
C GLY A 82 18.71 9.55 -5.44
N LYS A 83 17.62 10.17 -5.00
CA LYS A 83 16.50 9.52 -4.31
C LYS A 83 15.15 10.01 -4.86
N ALA A 84 14.74 9.41 -5.98
CA ALA A 84 13.55 9.84 -6.71
C ALA A 84 12.23 9.61 -5.95
N ASP A 85 12.23 8.77 -4.91
CA ASP A 85 11.11 8.47 -4.02
C ASP A 85 11.02 9.40 -2.79
N GLU A 86 11.91 10.41 -2.69
CA GLU A 86 11.91 11.40 -1.62
C GLU A 86 11.62 12.81 -2.16
N LEU A 87 10.68 13.51 -1.53
CA LEU A 87 10.48 14.96 -1.70
C LEU A 87 11.14 15.71 -0.56
N VAL A 88 11.82 16.81 -0.88
CA VAL A 88 12.34 17.78 0.07
C VAL A 88 11.72 19.14 -0.18
N VAL A 89 11.37 19.82 0.91
CA VAL A 89 11.01 21.23 0.91
C VAL A 89 11.89 21.96 1.92
N ASP A 90 12.54 23.03 1.47
CA ASP A 90 13.39 23.84 2.33
C ASP A 90 12.51 24.68 3.26
N VAL A 91 12.91 24.84 4.52
CA VAL A 91 12.22 25.70 5.49
C VAL A 91 13.19 26.76 6.01
N GLY A 92 12.67 27.95 6.30
CA GLY A 92 13.48 29.00 6.92
C GLY A 92 13.86 28.66 8.37
N SER A 93 14.49 29.61 9.07
CA SER A 93 14.62 29.51 10.52
C SER A 93 13.23 29.55 11.15
N LEU A 94 12.79 28.41 11.68
CA LEU A 94 11.50 28.23 12.34
C LEU A 94 11.60 28.67 13.81
N PRO A 95 10.81 29.65 14.26
CA PRO A 95 10.67 29.95 15.67
C PRO A 95 10.16 28.76 16.49
N ASN A 96 10.17 28.90 17.81
CA ASN A 96 9.54 27.91 18.67
C ASN A 96 8.03 27.87 18.38
N GLY A 97 7.49 26.69 18.10
CA GLY A 97 6.10 26.52 17.68
C GLY A 97 5.80 25.14 17.12
N VAL A 98 4.51 24.88 16.88
CA VAL A 98 4.04 23.66 16.22
C VAL A 98 3.84 23.93 14.74
N TYR A 99 4.32 23.00 13.92
CA TYR A 99 4.26 23.05 12.47
C TYR A 99 3.53 21.83 11.94
N THR A 100 2.60 22.06 11.01
CA THR A 100 1.89 21.00 10.31
C THR A 100 2.47 20.84 8.91
N VAL A 101 2.88 19.63 8.58
CA VAL A 101 3.28 19.23 7.23
C VAL A 101 2.07 18.63 6.54
N ASN A 102 1.59 19.30 5.50
CA ASN A 102 0.50 18.81 4.65
C ASN A 102 1.06 18.47 3.27
N TRP A 103 0.73 17.30 2.74
CA TRP A 103 1.13 16.94 1.38
C TRP A 103 -0.04 16.45 0.55
N ARG A 104 0.05 16.71 -0.75
CA ARG A 104 -0.71 16.03 -1.78
C ARG A 104 0.29 15.55 -2.82
N THR A 105 0.35 14.25 -3.00
CA THR A 105 1.32 13.61 -3.88
C THR A 105 0.61 13.00 -5.07
N VAL A 106 1.21 13.09 -6.25
CA VAL A 106 0.76 12.37 -7.44
C VAL A 106 1.87 11.39 -7.80
N SER A 107 1.59 10.09 -7.87
CA SER A 107 2.60 9.13 -8.33
C SER A 107 2.92 9.39 -9.81
N ARG A 108 4.20 9.42 -10.15
CA ARG A 108 4.67 9.57 -11.54
C ARG A 108 4.26 8.40 -12.43
N VAL A 109 3.90 7.26 -11.85
CA VAL A 109 3.61 6.01 -12.59
C VAL A 109 2.15 5.89 -12.91
N ASP A 110 1.30 5.80 -11.88
CA ASP A 110 -0.11 5.49 -12.08
C ASP A 110 -0.99 6.75 -12.13
N GLY A 111 -0.41 7.92 -11.82
CA GLY A 111 -1.10 9.20 -11.78
C GLY A 111 -2.11 9.33 -10.65
N HIS A 112 -2.13 8.41 -9.67
CA HIS A 112 -3.05 8.51 -8.54
C HIS A 112 -2.56 9.55 -7.54
N VAL A 113 -3.55 10.24 -6.97
CA VAL A 113 -3.35 11.27 -5.97
C VAL A 113 -3.53 10.69 -4.59
N THR A 114 -2.55 10.91 -3.72
CA THR A 114 -2.61 10.61 -2.29
C THR A 114 -2.45 11.90 -1.51
N ALA A 115 -2.97 11.94 -0.29
CA ALA A 115 -2.80 13.08 0.60
C ALA A 115 -2.63 12.61 2.03
N GLY A 116 -1.90 13.39 2.81
CA GLY A 116 -1.82 13.19 4.26
C GLY A 116 -1.28 14.44 4.94
N ALA A 117 -1.28 14.37 6.27
CA ALA A 117 -0.76 15.42 7.11
C ALA A 117 -0.14 14.85 8.39
N PHE A 118 0.85 15.54 8.93
CA PHE A 118 1.38 15.29 10.26
C PHE A 118 1.87 16.59 10.91
N ALA A 119 2.22 16.57 12.20
CA ALA A 119 2.78 17.74 12.88
C ALA A 119 4.11 17.41 13.58
N PHE A 120 4.99 18.41 13.65
CA PHE A 120 6.19 18.39 14.48
C PHE A 120 6.31 19.73 15.23
N GLY A 121 7.08 19.76 16.32
CA GLY A 121 7.31 20.96 17.12
C GLY A 121 8.77 21.38 17.11
N VAL A 122 9.04 22.68 17.10
CA VAL A 122 10.37 23.27 17.32
C VAL A 122 10.36 23.95 18.67
N GLY A 123 11.25 23.55 19.59
CA GLY A 123 11.32 24.07 20.95
C GLY A 123 10.09 23.79 21.83
N VAL A 124 9.03 23.20 21.29
CA VAL A 124 7.76 22.88 21.95
C VAL A 124 7.27 21.50 21.51
N SER A 125 6.43 20.86 22.32
CA SER A 125 5.81 19.58 21.94
C SER A 125 4.64 19.83 20.96
N PRO A 126 4.52 19.08 19.85
CA PRO A 126 3.35 19.12 18.98
C PRO A 126 2.13 18.39 19.58
N ALA A 127 2.30 17.73 20.74
CA ALA A 127 1.24 17.04 21.45
C ALA A 127 0.08 18.00 21.78
N GLY A 128 -1.14 17.70 21.31
CA GLY A 128 -2.30 18.57 21.50
C GLY A 128 -2.82 19.14 20.18
N HIS A 129 -1.95 19.29 19.18
CA HIS A 129 -2.28 19.89 17.89
C HIS A 129 -3.11 18.92 17.03
N LYS A 130 -4.35 19.31 16.74
CA LYS A 130 -5.23 18.52 15.90
C LYS A 130 -4.85 18.68 14.42
N VAL A 131 -4.16 17.69 13.89
CA VAL A 131 -3.92 17.60 12.44
C VAL A 131 -5.17 17.06 11.75
N VAL A 132 -5.75 17.87 10.87
CA VAL A 132 -6.86 17.43 10.01
C VAL A 132 -6.27 16.60 8.88
N GLN A 133 -6.54 15.30 8.87
CA GLN A 133 -6.08 14.42 7.80
C GLN A 133 -6.82 14.74 6.50
N PRO A 134 -6.11 15.14 5.43
CA PRO A 134 -6.74 15.35 4.13
C PRO A 134 -7.23 14.01 3.59
N LYS A 135 -8.42 14.04 2.97
CA LYS A 135 -8.99 12.84 2.35
C LYS A 135 -8.25 12.57 1.04
N THR A 136 -7.66 11.38 0.93
CA THR A 136 -7.23 10.86 -0.36
C THR A 136 -8.46 10.67 -1.25
N PRO A 137 -8.47 11.18 -2.51
CA PRO A 137 -9.59 11.00 -3.42
C PRO A 137 -9.90 9.51 -3.63
N SER A 138 -11.18 9.13 -3.50
CA SER A 138 -11.62 7.80 -3.90
C SER A 138 -11.69 7.70 -5.43
N PRO A 139 -11.57 6.50 -6.03
CA PRO A 139 -11.67 6.34 -7.46
C PRO A 139 -12.96 6.94 -8.00
N SER A 140 -12.85 7.95 -8.86
CA SER A 140 -14.04 8.57 -9.44
C SER A 140 -14.77 7.58 -10.36
N PRO A 141 -16.11 7.67 -10.50
CA PRO A 141 -16.84 6.89 -11.49
C PRO A 141 -16.28 7.07 -12.90
N LEU A 142 -15.80 8.28 -13.22
CA LEU A 142 -15.11 8.57 -14.48
C LEU A 142 -13.86 7.68 -14.65
N THR A 143 -12.99 7.60 -13.64
CA THR A 143 -11.80 6.74 -13.66
C THR A 143 -12.17 5.29 -13.93
N VAL A 144 -13.18 4.75 -13.24
CA VAL A 144 -13.61 3.35 -13.39
C VAL A 144 -14.19 3.09 -14.78
N ILE A 145 -15.10 3.95 -15.25
CA ILE A 145 -15.73 3.84 -16.57
C ILE A 145 -14.69 3.97 -17.68
N SER A 146 -13.79 4.95 -17.58
CA SER A 146 -12.72 5.17 -18.57
C SER A 146 -11.77 3.98 -18.67
N ARG A 147 -11.35 3.39 -17.54
CA ARG A 147 -10.53 2.16 -17.55
C ARG A 147 -11.30 0.98 -18.13
N TRP A 148 -12.58 0.84 -17.79
CA TRP A 148 -13.43 -0.22 -18.33
C TRP A 148 -13.57 -0.11 -19.86
N LEU A 149 -13.85 1.08 -20.39
CA LEU A 149 -13.91 1.35 -21.82
C LEU A 149 -12.56 1.09 -22.49
N PHE A 150 -11.47 1.54 -21.87
CA PHE A 150 -10.11 1.37 -22.37
C PHE A 150 -9.74 -0.11 -22.53
N TYR A 151 -9.91 -0.91 -21.46
CA TYR A 151 -9.63 -2.35 -21.52
C TYR A 151 -10.57 -3.10 -22.46
N THR A 152 -11.87 -2.75 -22.46
CA THR A 152 -12.84 -3.37 -23.38
C THR A 152 -12.43 -3.12 -24.83
N GLY A 153 -12.05 -1.88 -25.15
CA GLY A 153 -11.60 -1.51 -26.48
C GLY A 153 -10.34 -2.26 -26.93
N LEU A 154 -9.32 -2.31 -26.07
CA LEU A 154 -8.09 -3.06 -26.31
C LEU A 154 -8.33 -4.56 -26.45
N PHE A 155 -9.24 -5.13 -25.65
CA PHE A 155 -9.57 -6.56 -25.72
C PHE A 155 -10.27 -6.89 -27.02
N LEU A 156 -11.20 -6.04 -27.48
CA LEU A 156 -11.83 -6.21 -28.79
C LEU A 156 -10.80 -6.15 -29.94
N LEU A 157 -9.84 -5.22 -29.89
CA LEU A 157 -8.77 -5.11 -30.90
C LEU A 157 -7.86 -6.35 -30.91
N LEU A 158 -7.37 -6.76 -29.74
CA LEU A 158 -6.53 -7.97 -29.59
C LEU A 158 -7.29 -9.22 -30.05
N GLY A 159 -8.54 -9.34 -29.60
CA GLY A 159 -9.40 -10.48 -29.85
C GLY A 159 -9.81 -10.66 -31.29
N VAL A 160 -10.26 -9.59 -31.97
CA VAL A 160 -10.63 -9.67 -33.40
C VAL A 160 -9.42 -9.99 -34.26
N ALA A 161 -8.27 -9.38 -33.98
CA ALA A 161 -7.04 -9.68 -34.71
C ALA A 161 -6.56 -11.11 -34.46
N PHE A 162 -6.59 -11.56 -33.20
CA PHE A 162 -6.26 -12.93 -32.82
C PHE A 162 -7.18 -13.96 -33.50
N ALA A 163 -8.49 -13.74 -33.47
CA ALA A 163 -9.46 -14.64 -34.09
C ALA A 163 -9.25 -14.76 -35.61
N VAL A 164 -9.02 -13.65 -36.32
CA VAL A 164 -8.81 -13.69 -37.77
C VAL A 164 -7.46 -14.34 -38.13
N LEU A 165 -6.40 -14.04 -37.39
CA LEU A 165 -5.04 -14.53 -37.70
C LEU A 165 -4.83 -15.99 -37.30
N PHE A 166 -5.37 -16.42 -36.15
CA PHE A 166 -5.03 -17.70 -35.53
C PHE A 166 -6.21 -18.68 -35.42
N VAL A 167 -7.46 -18.25 -35.62
CA VAL A 167 -8.63 -19.15 -35.59
C VAL A 167 -9.13 -19.40 -37.01
N SER A 168 -9.66 -18.38 -37.69
CA SER A 168 -10.13 -18.49 -39.07
C SER A 168 -10.12 -17.15 -39.79
N LYS A 169 -9.52 -17.13 -40.97
CA LYS A 169 -9.53 -15.96 -41.87
C LYS A 169 -10.94 -15.56 -42.32
N ASP A 170 -11.89 -16.50 -42.28
CA ASP A 170 -13.27 -16.30 -42.72
C ASP A 170 -14.08 -15.48 -41.69
N LEU A 171 -13.56 -15.33 -40.45
CA LEU A 171 -14.09 -14.41 -39.43
C LEU A 171 -13.80 -12.94 -39.75
N ALA A 172 -13.09 -12.64 -40.84
CA ALA A 172 -12.82 -11.27 -41.27
C ALA A 172 -14.06 -10.48 -41.69
N ARG A 173 -15.27 -11.04 -41.52
CA ARG A 173 -16.57 -10.35 -41.55
C ARG A 173 -16.98 -9.72 -40.21
N ALA A 174 -16.15 -9.83 -39.16
CA ALA A 174 -16.30 -9.10 -37.90
C ALA A 174 -15.55 -7.73 -37.78
N PRO A 175 -15.19 -6.98 -38.86
CA PRO A 175 -14.42 -5.75 -38.69
C PRO A 175 -15.17 -4.60 -37.98
N PRO A 176 -16.52 -4.55 -37.87
CA PRO A 176 -17.15 -3.57 -36.99
C PRO A 176 -16.65 -3.62 -35.55
N LEU A 177 -16.25 -4.79 -35.04
CA LEU A 177 -15.67 -4.92 -33.70
C LEU A 177 -14.32 -4.24 -33.56
N ALA A 178 -13.50 -4.19 -34.62
CA ALA A 178 -12.24 -3.45 -34.59
C ALA A 178 -12.48 -1.94 -34.51
N HIS A 179 -13.51 -1.44 -35.21
CA HIS A 179 -13.93 -0.04 -35.13
C HIS A 179 -14.46 0.30 -33.73
N ILE A 180 -15.41 -0.48 -33.23
CA ILE A 180 -15.97 -0.31 -31.87
C ILE A 180 -14.84 -0.39 -30.84
N GLY A 181 -13.96 -1.39 -30.95
CA GLY A 181 -12.83 -1.56 -30.05
C GLY A 181 -11.91 -0.34 -30.03
N TRP A 182 -11.58 0.20 -31.20
CA TRP A 182 -10.77 1.41 -31.30
C TRP A 182 -11.45 2.63 -30.67
N PHE A 183 -12.73 2.88 -30.97
CA PHE A 183 -13.48 4.00 -30.39
C PHE A 183 -13.59 3.90 -28.86
N LEU A 184 -13.89 2.71 -28.33
CA LEU A 184 -13.94 2.47 -26.89
C LEU A 184 -12.58 2.69 -26.24
N ALA A 185 -11.50 2.20 -26.87
CA ALA A 185 -10.14 2.41 -26.40
C ALA A 185 -9.77 3.91 -26.39
N LEU A 186 -10.12 4.65 -27.44
CA LEU A 186 -9.83 6.09 -27.51
C LEU A 186 -10.62 6.88 -26.47
N ILE A 187 -11.93 6.66 -26.36
CA ILE A 187 -12.79 7.34 -25.37
C ILE A 187 -12.32 7.00 -23.95
N GLY A 188 -12.00 5.73 -23.69
CA GLY A 188 -11.46 5.29 -22.41
C GLY A 188 -10.12 5.97 -22.09
N LEU A 189 -9.22 6.09 -23.06
CA LEU A 189 -7.93 6.76 -22.89
C LEU A 189 -8.10 8.27 -22.61
N LEU A 190 -8.94 8.96 -23.39
CA LEU A 190 -9.22 10.39 -23.20
C LEU A 190 -9.88 10.65 -21.83
N GLY A 191 -10.84 9.82 -21.44
CA GLY A 191 -11.48 9.92 -20.14
C GLY A 191 -10.54 9.63 -18.97
N LEU A 192 -9.55 8.74 -19.14
CA LEU A 192 -8.53 8.47 -18.14
C LEU A 192 -7.63 9.69 -17.91
N VAL A 193 -7.20 10.36 -19.00
CA VAL A 193 -6.44 11.60 -18.92
C VAL A 193 -7.24 12.69 -18.22
N GLU A 194 -8.53 12.84 -18.57
CA GLU A 194 -9.39 13.83 -17.93
C GLU A 194 -9.62 13.54 -16.45
N ALA A 195 -9.78 12.26 -16.06
CA ALA A 195 -9.90 11.86 -14.67
C ALA A 195 -8.62 12.21 -13.88
N GLN A 196 -7.45 11.79 -14.38
CA GLN A 196 -6.16 12.08 -13.76
C GLN A 196 -5.89 13.59 -13.67
N ARG A 197 -6.27 14.34 -14.70
CA ARG A 197 -6.17 15.81 -14.72
C ARG A 197 -7.00 16.46 -13.61
N ARG A 198 -8.26 16.02 -13.44
CA ARG A 198 -9.15 16.51 -12.37
C ARG A 198 -8.62 16.17 -10.99
N ASP A 199 -8.19 14.93 -10.80
CA ASP A 199 -7.65 14.45 -9.52
C ASP A 199 -6.37 15.22 -9.15
N ALA A 200 -5.50 15.49 -10.13
CA ALA A 200 -4.28 16.27 -9.95
C ALA A 200 -4.50 17.80 -9.86
N GLY A 201 -5.71 18.29 -10.15
CA GLY A 201 -6.05 19.71 -10.09
C GLY A 201 -5.35 20.59 -11.13
N ILE A 202 -4.95 20.05 -12.28
CA ILE A 202 -4.19 20.79 -13.30
C ILE A 202 -5.08 21.33 -14.43
N ALA A 203 -4.72 22.48 -14.98
CA ALA A 203 -5.37 23.02 -16.17
C ALA A 203 -5.02 22.19 -17.42
N ILE A 204 -5.94 22.13 -18.39
CA ILE A 204 -5.78 21.33 -19.62
C ILE A 204 -4.49 21.67 -20.39
N GLY A 205 -4.09 22.95 -20.39
CA GLY A 205 -2.87 23.42 -21.07
C GLY A 205 -1.56 22.88 -20.49
N HIS A 206 -1.58 22.37 -19.25
CA HIS A 206 -0.39 21.84 -18.57
C HIS A 206 -0.30 20.31 -18.58
N VAL A 207 -1.26 19.59 -19.17
CA VAL A 207 -1.24 18.12 -19.19
C VAL A 207 0.03 17.59 -19.85
N PHE A 208 0.41 18.14 -21.01
CA PHE A 208 1.57 17.69 -21.78
C PHE A 208 2.93 18.07 -21.17
N SER A 209 2.96 18.93 -20.15
CA SER A 209 4.19 19.23 -19.39
C SER A 209 4.38 18.32 -18.17
N THR A 210 3.54 17.30 -17.99
CA THR A 210 3.50 16.44 -16.80
C THR A 210 3.60 14.96 -17.18
N SER A 211 3.78 14.07 -16.19
CA SER A 211 3.74 12.62 -16.41
C SER A 211 2.44 12.12 -17.05
N ILE A 212 1.30 12.78 -16.79
CA ILE A 212 -0.01 12.43 -17.37
C ILE A 212 0.02 12.53 -18.90
N GLY A 213 0.59 13.62 -19.44
CA GLY A 213 0.71 13.82 -20.88
C GLY A 213 1.68 12.84 -21.53
N HIS A 214 2.80 12.53 -20.86
CA HIS A 214 3.73 11.50 -21.32
C HIS A 214 3.04 10.13 -21.41
N ALA A 215 2.39 9.68 -20.33
CA ALA A 215 1.67 8.40 -20.28
C ALA A 215 0.55 8.34 -21.33
N PHE A 216 -0.11 9.47 -21.62
CA PHE A 216 -1.08 9.56 -22.71
C PHE A 216 -0.43 9.30 -24.08
N LEU A 217 0.70 9.93 -24.39
CA LEU A 217 1.39 9.74 -25.67
C LEU A 217 1.91 8.31 -25.84
N VAL A 218 2.49 7.73 -24.78
CA VAL A 218 2.96 6.32 -24.76
C VAL A 218 1.83 5.35 -25.13
N ARG A 219 0.58 5.64 -24.75
CA ARG A 219 -0.60 4.81 -25.06
C ARG A 219 -1.22 5.18 -26.42
N LEU A 220 -1.29 6.48 -26.74
CA LEU A 220 -1.95 7.00 -27.94
C LEU A 220 -1.20 6.62 -29.21
N ILE A 221 0.13 6.75 -29.25
CA ILE A 221 0.93 6.48 -30.45
C ILE A 221 0.70 5.06 -30.99
N PRO A 222 0.90 3.98 -30.20
CA PRO A 222 0.62 2.62 -30.68
C PRO A 222 -0.87 2.38 -30.95
N LEU A 223 -1.79 3.05 -30.23
CA LEU A 223 -3.23 2.94 -30.49
C LEU A 223 -3.60 3.59 -31.83
N ALA A 224 -2.99 4.72 -32.19
CA ALA A 224 -3.19 5.40 -33.47
C ALA A 224 -2.68 4.54 -34.64
N VAL A 225 -1.59 3.80 -34.46
CA VAL A 225 -1.09 2.85 -35.47
C VAL A 225 -2.13 1.78 -35.81
N THR A 226 -2.99 1.38 -34.87
CA THR A 226 -4.05 0.40 -35.15
C THR A 226 -5.09 0.92 -36.18
N VAL A 227 -5.24 2.24 -36.35
CA VAL A 227 -6.09 2.83 -37.40
C VAL A 227 -5.61 2.43 -38.79
N ILE A 228 -4.27 2.44 -39.01
CA ILE A 228 -3.66 1.98 -40.26
C ILE A 228 -4.02 0.51 -40.47
N GLY A 229 -3.93 -0.31 -39.43
CA GLY A 229 -4.32 -1.71 -39.46
C GLY A 229 -5.78 -1.92 -39.83
N VAL A 230 -6.69 -1.13 -39.25
CA VAL A 230 -8.14 -1.15 -39.55
C VAL A 230 -8.42 -0.75 -40.99
N VAL A 231 -7.75 0.27 -41.53
CA VAL A 231 -7.90 0.69 -42.93
C VAL A 231 -7.41 -0.41 -43.88
N LEU A 232 -6.24 -0.98 -43.60
CA LEU A 232 -5.67 -2.07 -44.41
C LEU A 232 -6.48 -3.36 -44.32
N ALA A 233 -7.17 -3.62 -43.20
CA ALA A 233 -8.02 -4.79 -43.01
C ALA A 233 -9.24 -4.82 -43.95
N ARG A 234 -9.66 -3.65 -44.47
CA ARG A 234 -10.80 -3.53 -45.39
C ARG A 234 -10.54 -4.12 -46.77
N ARG A 235 -9.29 -4.06 -47.25
CA ARG A 235 -8.90 -4.56 -48.57
C ARG A 235 -8.46 -6.02 -48.48
N ALA A 236 -8.99 -6.88 -49.35
CA ALA A 236 -8.69 -8.32 -49.34
C ALA A 236 -7.19 -8.61 -49.44
N SER A 237 -6.45 -7.87 -50.29
CA SER A 237 -5.02 -8.05 -50.53
C SER A 237 -4.14 -7.69 -49.32
N THR A 238 -4.54 -6.72 -48.50
CA THR A 238 -3.77 -6.25 -47.33
C THR A 238 -4.35 -6.71 -46.00
N ARG A 239 -5.42 -7.52 -46.03
CA ARG A 239 -6.21 -7.86 -44.84
C ARG A 239 -5.40 -8.48 -43.71
N HIS A 240 -4.58 -9.48 -44.04
CA HIS A 240 -3.75 -10.17 -43.06
C HIS A 240 -2.74 -9.21 -42.40
N ALA A 241 -2.12 -8.32 -43.20
CA ALA A 241 -1.23 -7.30 -42.69
C ALA A 241 -1.96 -6.28 -41.81
N GLY A 242 -3.19 -5.91 -42.17
CA GLY A 242 -4.05 -5.04 -41.37
C GLY A 242 -4.30 -5.60 -39.98
N PHE A 243 -4.72 -6.86 -39.87
CA PHE A 243 -4.93 -7.51 -38.58
C PHE A 243 -3.63 -7.73 -37.80
N ALA A 244 -2.50 -8.01 -38.47
CA ALA A 244 -1.20 -8.09 -37.80
C ALA A 244 -0.82 -6.75 -37.15
N ILE A 245 -1.04 -5.63 -37.86
CA ILE A 245 -0.80 -4.27 -37.34
C ILE A 245 -1.74 -3.95 -36.16
N ILE A 246 -3.03 -4.33 -36.24
CA ILE A 246 -3.96 -4.19 -35.12
C ILE A 246 -3.45 -4.95 -33.90
N LEU A 247 -3.04 -6.22 -34.08
CA LEU A 247 -2.58 -7.05 -32.98
C LEU A 247 -1.33 -6.47 -32.31
N THR A 248 -0.32 -6.11 -33.10
CA THR A 248 0.94 -5.56 -32.57
C THR A 248 0.75 -4.17 -31.97
N GLY A 249 -0.06 -3.32 -32.60
CA GLY A 249 -0.36 -1.97 -32.10
C GLY A 249 -1.12 -2.03 -30.77
N ALA A 250 -2.19 -2.85 -30.69
CA ALA A 250 -2.92 -3.03 -29.44
C ALA A 250 -2.04 -3.64 -28.35
N ALA A 251 -1.20 -4.64 -28.68
CA ALA A 251 -0.28 -5.24 -27.72
C ALA A 251 0.79 -4.23 -27.23
N ALA A 252 1.28 -3.34 -28.09
CA ALA A 252 2.17 -2.26 -27.73
C ALA A 252 1.48 -1.21 -26.85
N THR A 253 0.21 -0.87 -27.12
CA THR A 253 -0.60 -0.01 -26.22
C THR A 253 -0.76 -0.63 -24.84
N VAL A 254 -1.00 -1.95 -24.76
CA VAL A 254 -1.05 -2.67 -23.48
C VAL A 254 0.31 -2.60 -22.76
N LEU A 255 1.42 -2.80 -23.48
CA LEU A 255 2.77 -2.71 -22.91
C LEU A 255 3.04 -1.32 -22.34
N GLY A 256 2.77 -0.27 -23.12
CA GLY A 256 2.91 1.12 -22.68
C GLY A 256 2.01 1.43 -21.48
N HIS A 257 0.78 0.91 -21.45
CA HIS A 257 -0.09 1.07 -20.29
C HIS A 257 0.46 0.40 -19.01
N ILE A 258 1.07 -0.78 -19.14
CA ILE A 258 1.64 -1.53 -18.01
C ILE A 258 2.96 -0.94 -17.52
N ALA A 259 3.78 -0.43 -18.44
CA ALA A 259 5.02 0.26 -18.10
C ALA A 259 4.75 1.53 -17.28
N GLU A 260 3.61 2.18 -17.53
CA GLU A 260 3.05 3.30 -16.78
C GLU A 260 2.13 2.82 -15.62
N GLY A 261 2.47 1.71 -14.97
CA GLY A 261 1.65 1.10 -13.90
C GLY A 261 2.46 0.30 -12.86
N HIS A 262 1.79 -0.20 -11.81
CA HIS A 262 2.38 -0.89 -10.64
C HIS A 262 3.24 -2.12 -10.92
N ALA A 263 3.14 -2.70 -12.12
CA ALA A 263 3.98 -3.83 -12.50
C ALA A 263 5.44 -3.41 -12.80
N ALA A 264 5.71 -2.11 -12.93
CA ALA A 264 7.02 -1.60 -13.31
C ALA A 264 8.00 -1.39 -12.12
N THR A 265 7.70 -1.95 -10.95
CA THR A 265 8.25 -1.50 -9.65
C THR A 265 9.14 -2.56 -8.99
N GLY A 266 10.20 -2.12 -8.29
CA GLY A 266 11.12 -2.98 -7.52
C GLY A 266 12.10 -3.85 -8.35
N ALA A 267 12.79 -4.77 -7.67
CA ALA A 267 13.68 -5.73 -8.32
C ALA A 267 12.91 -6.59 -9.34
N TRP A 268 13.59 -7.05 -10.40
CA TRP A 268 12.98 -7.86 -11.48
C TRP A 268 11.89 -7.12 -12.30
N ARG A 269 12.00 -5.79 -12.44
CA ARG A 269 11.05 -4.93 -13.21
C ARG A 269 10.64 -5.51 -14.56
N ALA A 270 11.61 -5.88 -15.40
CA ALA A 270 11.33 -6.38 -16.75
C ALA A 270 10.44 -7.63 -16.73
N GLY A 271 10.69 -8.55 -15.79
CA GLY A 271 9.90 -9.76 -15.67
C GLY A 271 8.50 -9.51 -15.09
N LYS A 272 8.33 -8.54 -14.18
CA LYS A 272 7.00 -8.14 -13.69
C LYS A 272 6.16 -7.48 -14.79
N ILE A 273 6.76 -6.58 -15.57
CA ILE A 273 6.13 -5.97 -16.76
C ILE A 273 5.73 -7.07 -17.74
N LEU A 274 6.65 -7.99 -18.06
CA LEU A 274 6.40 -9.09 -18.97
C LEU A 274 5.24 -9.98 -18.49
N LEU A 275 5.24 -10.35 -17.21
CA LEU A 275 4.20 -11.20 -16.62
C LEU A 275 2.83 -10.53 -16.68
N GLN A 276 2.75 -9.25 -16.31
CA GLN A 276 1.51 -8.47 -16.40
C GLN A 276 1.08 -8.30 -17.87
N TRP A 277 2.02 -8.11 -18.79
CA TRP A 277 1.73 -7.99 -20.22
C TRP A 277 1.15 -9.30 -20.78
N VAL A 278 1.80 -10.43 -20.50
CA VAL A 278 1.31 -11.76 -20.86
C VAL A 278 -0.09 -12.02 -20.29
N HIS A 279 -0.33 -11.67 -19.02
CA HIS A 279 -1.65 -11.80 -18.40
C HIS A 279 -2.74 -11.02 -19.16
N VAL A 280 -2.50 -9.73 -19.48
CA VAL A 280 -3.50 -8.87 -20.13
C VAL A 280 -3.70 -9.24 -21.60
N ILE A 281 -2.62 -9.60 -22.31
CA ILE A 281 -2.71 -10.08 -23.70
C ILE A 281 -3.51 -11.39 -23.76
N ALA A 282 -3.25 -12.34 -22.85
CA ALA A 282 -3.99 -13.58 -22.78
C ALA A 282 -5.49 -13.35 -22.52
N ALA A 283 -5.82 -12.46 -21.58
CA ALA A 283 -7.21 -12.05 -21.31
C ALA A 283 -7.87 -11.42 -22.55
N GLY A 284 -7.17 -10.51 -23.24
CA GLY A 284 -7.71 -9.81 -24.42
C GLY A 284 -7.94 -10.75 -25.61
N MET A 285 -6.98 -11.64 -25.88
CA MET A 285 -7.12 -12.66 -26.92
C MET A 285 -8.26 -13.64 -26.62
N TRP A 286 -8.47 -14.00 -25.34
CA TRP A 286 -9.55 -14.89 -24.94
C TRP A 286 -10.92 -14.19 -24.98
N ILE A 287 -11.13 -13.13 -24.21
CA ILE A 287 -12.43 -12.47 -24.07
C ILE A 287 -12.82 -11.77 -25.38
N GLY A 288 -11.92 -11.00 -25.97
CA GLY A 288 -12.19 -10.35 -27.26
C GLY A 288 -12.29 -11.35 -28.40
N GLY A 289 -11.52 -12.43 -28.36
CA GLY A 289 -11.59 -13.50 -29.35
C GLY A 289 -12.93 -14.22 -29.30
N LEU A 290 -13.49 -14.43 -28.10
CA LEU A 290 -14.84 -14.97 -27.92
C LEU A 290 -15.88 -14.04 -28.56
N ALA A 291 -15.80 -12.73 -28.31
CA ALA A 291 -16.69 -11.75 -28.94
C ALA A 291 -16.59 -11.79 -30.48
N ALA A 292 -15.37 -11.84 -31.01
CA ALA A 292 -15.14 -11.94 -32.45
C ALA A 292 -15.66 -13.25 -33.06
N VAL A 293 -15.50 -14.37 -32.36
CA VAL A 293 -16.04 -15.67 -32.77
C VAL A 293 -17.56 -15.63 -32.77
N LEU A 294 -18.20 -15.19 -31.68
CA LEU A 294 -19.66 -15.12 -31.60
C LEU A 294 -20.23 -14.23 -32.72
N VAL A 295 -19.67 -13.04 -32.95
CA VAL A 295 -20.16 -12.17 -34.04
C VAL A 295 -19.87 -12.76 -35.43
N GLY A 296 -18.71 -13.37 -35.65
CA GLY A 296 -18.27 -13.79 -36.97
C GLY A 296 -18.82 -15.14 -37.44
N VAL A 297 -19.04 -16.10 -36.54
CA VAL A 297 -19.38 -17.49 -36.91
C VAL A 297 -20.80 -17.68 -37.41
N GLY A 298 -21.71 -16.75 -37.12
CA GLY A 298 -23.10 -16.81 -37.60
C GLY A 298 -23.20 -16.88 -39.12
N SER A 299 -22.28 -16.23 -39.83
CA SER A 299 -22.25 -16.16 -41.30
C SER A 299 -21.50 -17.29 -42.01
N LEU A 300 -20.93 -18.23 -41.25
CA LEU A 300 -20.14 -19.36 -41.77
C LEU A 300 -21.02 -20.58 -42.03
N SER A 301 -20.60 -21.45 -42.95
CA SER A 301 -21.21 -22.79 -43.12
C SER A 301 -21.09 -23.60 -41.82
N PRO A 302 -21.97 -24.59 -41.58
CA PRO A 302 -21.91 -25.45 -40.40
C PRO A 302 -20.51 -26.02 -40.12
N GLU A 303 -19.83 -26.50 -41.16
CA GLU A 303 -18.51 -27.13 -41.07
C GLU A 303 -17.43 -26.08 -40.76
N ALA A 304 -17.47 -24.93 -41.44
CA ALA A 304 -16.52 -23.84 -41.22
C ALA A 304 -16.68 -23.23 -39.81
N ARG A 305 -17.93 -23.10 -39.34
CA ARG A 305 -18.26 -22.70 -37.98
C ARG A 305 -17.70 -23.68 -36.96
N GLN A 306 -17.98 -24.98 -37.10
CA GLN A 306 -17.52 -25.98 -36.15
C GLN A 306 -15.99 -26.02 -36.06
N ARG A 307 -15.28 -25.94 -37.21
CA ARG A 307 -13.81 -25.84 -37.24
C ARG A 307 -13.29 -24.61 -36.51
N ALA A 308 -13.86 -23.43 -36.78
CA ALA A 308 -13.44 -22.19 -36.13
C ALA A 308 -13.68 -22.24 -34.62
N VAL A 309 -14.86 -22.68 -34.18
CA VAL A 309 -15.24 -22.78 -32.77
C VAL A 309 -14.36 -23.78 -32.01
N ARG A 310 -14.09 -24.98 -32.57
CA ARG A 310 -13.18 -25.97 -31.96
C ARG A 310 -11.75 -25.43 -31.82
N ARG A 311 -11.25 -24.74 -32.84
CA ARG A 311 -9.91 -24.16 -32.84
C ARG A 311 -9.80 -23.04 -31.81
N PHE A 312 -10.78 -22.13 -31.75
CA PHE A 312 -10.84 -21.09 -30.72
C PHE A 312 -10.91 -21.70 -29.32
N SER A 313 -11.80 -22.68 -29.09
CA SER A 313 -11.92 -23.35 -27.78
C SER A 313 -10.60 -23.99 -27.31
N THR A 314 -9.82 -24.55 -28.24
CA THR A 314 -8.50 -25.14 -27.93
C THR A 314 -7.48 -24.07 -27.57
N LEU A 315 -7.41 -22.97 -28.33
CA LEU A 315 -6.50 -21.86 -28.02
C LEU A 315 -6.90 -21.15 -26.72
N ALA A 316 -8.20 -20.92 -26.51
CA ALA A 316 -8.75 -20.31 -25.29
C ALA A 316 -8.37 -21.10 -24.02
N PHE A 317 -8.36 -22.43 -24.09
CA PHE A 317 -7.90 -23.28 -22.97
C PHE A 317 -6.47 -22.94 -22.54
N TYR A 318 -5.52 -22.85 -23.49
CA TYR A 318 -4.14 -22.47 -23.17
C TYR A 318 -4.02 -21.02 -22.70
N LEU A 319 -4.77 -20.09 -23.30
CA LEU A 319 -4.80 -18.70 -22.86
C LEU A 319 -5.28 -18.57 -21.40
N ILE A 320 -6.28 -19.36 -20.98
CA ILE A 320 -6.77 -19.38 -19.60
C ILE A 320 -5.69 -19.90 -18.64
N ILE A 321 -4.92 -20.93 -19.01
CA ILE A 321 -3.81 -21.44 -18.18
C ILE A 321 -2.75 -20.35 -17.97
N VAL A 322 -2.34 -19.69 -19.06
CA VAL A 322 -1.36 -18.59 -19.02
C VAL A 322 -1.89 -17.43 -18.18
N LEU A 323 -3.15 -17.04 -18.37
CA LEU A 323 -3.84 -16.00 -17.62
C LEU A 323 -3.85 -16.31 -16.11
N ALA A 324 -4.29 -17.51 -15.74
CA ALA A 324 -4.43 -17.94 -14.35
C ALA A 324 -3.07 -18.03 -13.65
N GLY A 325 -2.06 -18.62 -14.31
CA GLY A 325 -0.70 -18.71 -13.77
C GLY A 325 -0.08 -17.33 -13.54
N ALA A 326 -0.15 -16.45 -14.53
CA ALA A 326 0.37 -15.09 -14.40
C ALA A 326 -0.41 -14.26 -13.36
N GLY A 327 -1.73 -14.44 -13.27
CA GLY A 327 -2.57 -13.77 -12.28
C GLY A 327 -2.27 -14.22 -10.84
N MET A 328 -2.06 -15.52 -10.64
CA MET A 328 -1.73 -16.09 -9.33
C MET A 328 -0.40 -15.56 -8.81
N TRP A 329 0.64 -15.55 -9.65
CA TRP A 329 1.95 -15.02 -9.26
C TRP A 329 1.87 -13.54 -8.88
N ARG A 330 1.08 -12.74 -9.63
CA ARG A 330 0.87 -11.34 -9.30
C ARG A 330 0.12 -11.12 -8.00
N ALA A 331 -0.92 -11.91 -7.74
CA ALA A 331 -1.64 -11.86 -6.47
C ALA A 331 -0.72 -12.16 -5.29
N PHE A 332 0.19 -13.14 -5.44
CA PHE A 332 1.20 -13.44 -4.43
C PHE A 332 2.12 -12.24 -4.14
N GLU A 333 2.68 -11.62 -5.18
CA GLU A 333 3.58 -10.47 -5.06
C GLU A 333 2.92 -9.22 -4.46
N GLU A 334 1.67 -8.93 -4.84
CA GLU A 334 0.97 -7.68 -4.51
C GLU A 334 0.24 -7.74 -3.17
N ILE A 335 -0.10 -8.94 -2.69
CA ILE A 335 -0.81 -9.15 -1.41
C ILE A 335 0.14 -9.58 -0.29
N ASN A 336 1.04 -10.51 -0.58
CA ASN A 336 2.13 -11.00 0.27
C ASN A 336 1.76 -11.33 1.74
N SER A 337 0.47 -11.62 2.04
CA SER A 337 -0.01 -11.96 3.38
C SER A 337 -1.48 -12.41 3.38
N TRP A 338 -1.86 -13.31 4.29
CA TRP A 338 -3.27 -13.69 4.50
C TRP A 338 -4.12 -12.52 5.01
N HIS A 339 -3.57 -11.71 5.90
CA HIS A 339 -4.25 -10.50 6.37
C HIS A 339 -4.50 -9.52 5.21
N GLY A 340 -3.52 -9.31 4.34
CA GLY A 340 -3.66 -8.48 3.14
C GLY A 340 -4.80 -8.95 2.23
N LEU A 341 -4.99 -10.27 2.10
CA LEU A 341 -6.01 -10.85 1.24
C LEU A 341 -7.45 -10.57 1.73
N PHE A 342 -7.69 -10.66 3.05
CA PHE A 342 -9.04 -10.56 3.60
C PHE A 342 -9.38 -9.18 4.18
N ALA A 343 -8.38 -8.45 4.68
CA ALA A 343 -8.58 -7.19 5.39
C ALA A 343 -8.48 -5.95 4.50
N THR A 344 -7.92 -6.05 3.29
CA THR A 344 -7.77 -4.92 2.38
C THR A 344 -8.79 -4.92 1.25
N SER A 345 -9.21 -3.74 0.81
CA SER A 345 -10.09 -3.57 -0.34
C SER A 345 -9.48 -4.19 -1.61
N TYR A 346 -8.15 -4.11 -1.77
CA TYR A 346 -7.43 -4.75 -2.86
C TYR A 346 -7.64 -6.28 -2.85
N GLY A 347 -7.39 -6.92 -1.71
CA GLY A 347 -7.56 -8.37 -1.55
C GLY A 347 -9.00 -8.83 -1.79
N GLN A 348 -9.99 -8.08 -1.29
CA GLN A 348 -11.42 -8.36 -1.51
C GLN A 348 -11.82 -8.32 -2.99
N VAL A 349 -11.30 -7.34 -3.76
CA VAL A 349 -11.54 -7.27 -5.21
C VAL A 349 -10.86 -8.42 -5.94
N VAL A 350 -9.68 -8.86 -5.51
CA VAL A 350 -9.02 -10.06 -6.06
C VAL A 350 -9.84 -11.32 -5.81
N ILE A 351 -10.40 -11.50 -4.60
CA ILE A 351 -11.30 -12.62 -4.29
C ILE A 351 -12.53 -12.59 -5.21
N ALA A 352 -13.19 -11.44 -5.35
CA ALA A 352 -14.35 -11.29 -6.23
C ALA A 352 -14.02 -11.62 -7.69
N LYS A 353 -12.86 -11.16 -8.19
CA LYS A 353 -12.37 -11.52 -9.52
C LYS A 353 -12.08 -13.01 -9.67
N ALA A 354 -11.48 -13.64 -8.66
CA ALA A 354 -11.20 -15.07 -8.67
C ALA A 354 -12.51 -15.88 -8.72
N ALA A 355 -13.53 -15.49 -7.95
CA ALA A 355 -14.85 -16.11 -7.99
C ALA A 355 -15.53 -15.98 -9.37
N LEU A 356 -15.48 -14.79 -9.98
CA LEU A 356 -15.98 -14.58 -11.34
C LEU A 356 -15.20 -15.38 -12.39
N LEU A 357 -13.87 -15.48 -12.24
CA LEU A 357 -13.03 -16.30 -13.12
C LEU A 357 -13.39 -17.78 -13.00
N LEU A 358 -13.66 -18.30 -11.80
CA LEU A 358 -14.17 -19.65 -11.62
C LEU A 358 -15.51 -19.84 -12.34
N GLY A 359 -16.43 -18.87 -12.23
CA GLY A 359 -17.68 -18.86 -13.01
C GLY A 359 -17.44 -18.91 -14.53
N LEU A 360 -16.50 -18.12 -15.04
CA LEU A 360 -16.10 -18.14 -16.45
C LEU A 360 -15.49 -19.48 -16.88
N ILE A 361 -14.69 -20.11 -16.02
CA ILE A 361 -14.12 -21.44 -16.29
C ILE A 361 -15.23 -22.49 -16.36
N VAL A 362 -16.23 -22.43 -15.47
CA VAL A 362 -17.39 -23.34 -15.50
C VAL A 362 -18.21 -23.15 -16.78
N LEU A 363 -18.54 -21.91 -17.14
CA LEU A 363 -19.25 -21.62 -18.40
C LEU A 363 -18.43 -22.07 -19.61
N GLY A 364 -17.13 -21.79 -19.62
CA GLY A 364 -16.20 -22.22 -20.67
C GLY A 364 -16.10 -23.74 -20.78
N ALA A 365 -16.14 -24.47 -19.67
CA ALA A 365 -16.18 -25.93 -19.66
C ALA A 365 -17.52 -26.46 -20.22
N VAL A 366 -18.65 -25.88 -19.81
CA VAL A 366 -19.96 -26.19 -20.40
C VAL A 366 -19.93 -25.95 -21.90
N ASN A 367 -19.36 -24.82 -22.33
CA ASN A 367 -19.25 -24.47 -23.74
C ASN A 367 -18.37 -25.48 -24.49
N ARG A 368 -17.17 -25.77 -23.99
CA ARG A 368 -16.19 -26.70 -24.57
C ARG A 368 -16.73 -28.13 -24.70
N TYR A 369 -17.36 -28.67 -23.66
CA TYR A 369 -17.75 -30.07 -23.63
C TYR A 369 -19.18 -30.33 -24.15
N ARG A 370 -20.08 -29.33 -24.11
CA ARG A 370 -21.48 -29.50 -24.56
C ARG A 370 -21.82 -28.76 -25.84
N ASN A 371 -21.45 -27.49 -25.96
CA ASN A 371 -21.91 -26.62 -27.06
C ASN A 371 -20.98 -26.66 -28.28
N VAL A 372 -19.66 -26.69 -28.07
CA VAL A 372 -18.65 -26.73 -29.15
C VAL A 372 -18.82 -27.96 -30.06
N PRO A 373 -19.07 -29.18 -29.55
CA PRO A 373 -19.30 -30.35 -30.41
C PRO A 373 -20.51 -30.16 -31.35
N LYS A 374 -21.59 -29.54 -30.84
CA LYS A 374 -22.86 -29.32 -31.55
C LYS A 374 -22.91 -28.03 -32.37
N SER A 375 -21.84 -27.23 -32.36
CA SER A 375 -21.84 -25.86 -32.90
C SER A 375 -22.11 -25.76 -34.41
N GLY A 376 -21.85 -26.82 -35.18
CA GLY A 376 -22.17 -26.87 -36.62
C GLY A 376 -23.68 -26.95 -36.86
N GLU A 377 -24.35 -27.88 -36.18
CA GLU A 377 -25.79 -28.17 -36.35
C GLU A 377 -26.69 -27.20 -35.57
N ASN A 378 -26.40 -26.97 -34.28
CA ASN A 378 -27.22 -26.13 -33.41
C ASN A 378 -26.35 -25.19 -32.56
N PRO A 379 -26.08 -23.96 -33.04
CA PRO A 379 -25.22 -23.02 -32.35
C PRO A 379 -25.92 -22.26 -31.21
N ARG A 380 -27.23 -22.46 -30.96
CA ARG A 380 -27.98 -21.67 -29.97
C ARG A 380 -27.37 -21.74 -28.57
N GLY A 381 -26.93 -22.93 -28.16
CA GLY A 381 -26.24 -23.13 -26.88
C GLY A 381 -24.91 -22.37 -26.79
N LEU A 382 -24.13 -22.39 -27.88
CA LEU A 382 -22.87 -21.63 -27.99
C LEU A 382 -23.10 -20.13 -27.80
N PHE A 383 -24.11 -19.57 -28.47
CA PHE A 383 -24.45 -18.14 -28.33
C PHE A 383 -24.93 -17.80 -26.92
N ARG A 384 -25.86 -18.58 -26.35
CA ARG A 384 -26.41 -18.30 -25.02
C ARG A 384 -25.33 -18.37 -23.94
N THR A 385 -24.53 -19.44 -23.91
CA THR A 385 -23.44 -19.59 -22.93
C THR A 385 -22.33 -18.58 -23.19
N GLY A 386 -21.94 -18.36 -24.45
CA GLY A 386 -20.92 -17.39 -24.82
C GLY A 386 -21.29 -15.94 -24.50
N THR A 387 -22.56 -15.55 -24.66
CA THR A 387 -23.04 -14.22 -24.20
C THR A 387 -22.97 -14.12 -22.68
N GLY A 388 -23.32 -15.20 -21.95
CA GLY A 388 -23.13 -15.27 -20.50
C GLY A 388 -21.66 -15.09 -20.09
N GLU A 389 -20.73 -15.76 -20.78
CA GLU A 389 -19.29 -15.58 -20.59
C GLU A 389 -18.87 -14.12 -20.81
N LEU A 390 -19.36 -13.46 -21.86
CA LEU A 390 -19.05 -12.04 -22.11
C LEU A 390 -19.60 -11.11 -21.04
N VAL A 391 -20.82 -11.34 -20.54
CA VAL A 391 -21.41 -10.54 -19.44
C VAL A 391 -20.57 -10.66 -18.16
N LEU A 392 -20.18 -11.89 -17.77
CA LEU A 392 -19.30 -12.11 -16.63
C LEU A 392 -17.92 -11.48 -16.86
N ALA A 393 -17.37 -11.58 -18.07
CA ALA A 393 -16.10 -10.97 -18.42
C ALA A 393 -16.15 -9.43 -18.34
N THR A 394 -17.27 -8.81 -18.73
CA THR A 394 -17.50 -7.37 -18.54
C THR A 394 -17.45 -6.99 -17.06
N ALA A 395 -18.07 -7.79 -16.17
CA ALA A 395 -17.98 -7.57 -14.72
C ALA A 395 -16.54 -7.69 -14.20
N VAL A 396 -15.77 -8.67 -14.68
CA VAL A 396 -14.33 -8.81 -14.36
C VAL A 396 -13.54 -7.58 -14.81
N LEU A 397 -13.85 -7.00 -15.97
CA LEU A 397 -13.21 -5.78 -16.46
C LEU A 397 -13.57 -4.56 -15.60
N VAL A 398 -14.82 -4.43 -15.14
CA VAL A 398 -15.20 -3.38 -14.17
C VAL A 398 -14.42 -3.53 -12.87
N LEU A 399 -14.36 -4.73 -12.30
CA LEU A 399 -13.52 -5.00 -11.13
C LEU A 399 -12.04 -4.74 -11.41
N THR A 400 -11.58 -4.87 -12.66
CA THR A 400 -10.21 -4.50 -13.05
C THR A 400 -10.00 -2.99 -13.05
N GLY A 401 -10.98 -2.22 -13.53
CA GLY A 401 -10.99 -0.77 -13.41
C GLY A 401 -10.90 -0.30 -11.96
N ILE A 402 -11.64 -0.95 -11.05
CA ILE A 402 -11.60 -0.67 -9.60
C ILE A 402 -10.28 -1.13 -8.97
N LEU A 403 -9.82 -2.35 -9.25
CA LEU A 403 -8.59 -2.88 -8.66
C LEU A 403 -7.38 -2.01 -9.00
N SER A 404 -7.34 -1.50 -10.23
CA SER A 404 -6.24 -0.67 -10.71
C SER A 404 -6.27 0.78 -10.21
N SER A 405 -7.26 1.15 -9.38
CA SER A 405 -7.35 2.44 -8.69
C SER A 405 -7.25 2.31 -7.16
N VAL A 406 -6.96 1.12 -6.65
CA VAL A 406 -6.74 0.84 -5.23
C VAL A 406 -5.29 0.43 -5.01
N ALA A 407 -4.67 0.92 -3.94
CA ALA A 407 -3.31 0.57 -3.58
C ALA A 407 -3.16 -0.94 -3.31
N PRO A 408 -2.11 -1.60 -3.83
CA PRO A 408 -1.78 -2.98 -3.46
C PRO A 408 -1.66 -3.14 -1.95
N ALA A 409 -2.11 -4.29 -1.42
CA ALA A 409 -2.10 -4.53 0.02
C ALA A 409 -0.68 -4.42 0.62
N ARG A 410 0.34 -4.91 -0.11
CA ARG A 410 1.75 -4.79 0.27
C ARG A 410 2.21 -3.33 0.38
N ALA A 411 1.75 -2.44 -0.51
CA ALA A 411 2.09 -1.02 -0.46
C ALA A 411 1.46 -0.33 0.75
N VAL A 412 0.20 -0.67 1.07
CA VAL A 412 -0.49 -0.19 2.28
C VAL A 412 0.22 -0.66 3.56
N GLN A 413 0.76 -1.88 3.56
CA GLN A 413 1.53 -2.41 4.68
C GLN A 413 2.92 -1.79 4.84
N ALA A 414 3.53 -1.35 3.73
CA ALA A 414 4.85 -0.72 3.72
C ALA A 414 4.82 0.79 4.01
N ALA A 415 3.68 1.44 3.78
CA ALA A 415 3.44 2.80 4.26
C ALA A 415 3.47 2.83 5.80
N VAL A 416 3.88 3.96 6.41
CA VAL A 416 3.91 4.10 7.88
C VAL A 416 2.54 3.73 8.42
N PRO A 417 2.36 2.59 9.11
CA PRO A 417 1.16 2.37 9.88
C PRO A 417 1.18 3.47 10.93
N ALA A 418 0.02 4.09 11.23
CA ALA A 418 -0.07 4.90 12.43
C ALA A 418 0.56 4.10 13.57
N GLN A 419 1.67 4.58 14.15
CA GLN A 419 2.31 3.86 15.24
C GLN A 419 1.22 3.64 16.26
N ASN A 420 0.95 2.39 16.62
CA ASN A 420 -0.12 2.08 17.54
C ASN A 420 0.47 1.23 18.63
N VAL A 421 0.09 1.54 19.86
CA VAL A 421 0.25 0.62 20.98
C VAL A 421 -1.11 -0.04 21.16
N VAL A 422 -1.17 -1.33 20.84
CA VAL A 422 -2.37 -2.14 21.00
C VAL A 422 -2.12 -3.11 22.14
N VAL A 423 -2.97 -3.03 23.16
CA VAL A 423 -2.89 -3.90 24.33
C VAL A 423 -4.24 -4.54 24.55
N THR A 424 -4.24 -5.78 25.01
CA THR A 424 -5.46 -6.52 25.34
C THR A 424 -5.41 -6.92 26.80
N GLY A 425 -6.57 -6.94 27.42
CA GLY A 425 -6.74 -7.47 28.77
C GLY A 425 -8.13 -8.02 28.94
N SER A 426 -8.33 -8.74 30.02
CA SER A 426 -9.62 -9.26 30.42
C SER A 426 -9.67 -9.36 31.92
N ASP A 427 -10.86 -9.18 32.49
CA ASP A 427 -11.11 -9.67 33.83
C ASP A 427 -11.64 -11.10 33.72
N PHE A 428 -10.80 -12.07 34.07
CA PHE A 428 -11.15 -13.50 34.06
C PHE A 428 -12.27 -13.83 35.06
N GLY A 429 -12.54 -12.96 36.03
CA GLY A 429 -13.60 -13.13 37.03
C GLY A 429 -14.95 -12.49 36.68
N THR A 430 -15.00 -11.45 35.82
CA THR A 430 -16.21 -10.60 35.70
C THR A 430 -16.65 -10.18 34.28
N THR A 431 -16.50 -11.04 33.27
CA THR A 431 -17.29 -11.06 31.99
C THR A 431 -16.83 -10.19 30.81
N VAL A 432 -15.70 -9.47 30.83
CA VAL A 432 -15.29 -8.63 29.66
C VAL A 432 -13.87 -8.88 29.14
N LYS A 433 -13.73 -8.80 27.82
CA LYS A 433 -12.47 -8.74 27.07
C LYS A 433 -12.31 -7.35 26.45
N LEU A 434 -11.14 -6.77 26.64
CA LEU A 434 -10.77 -5.44 26.20
C LEU A 434 -9.65 -5.47 25.17
N GLN A 435 -9.73 -4.55 24.22
CA GLN A 435 -8.62 -4.17 23.35
C GLN A 435 -8.50 -2.65 23.34
N LEU A 436 -7.42 -2.12 23.91
CA LEU A 436 -7.10 -0.70 23.91
C LEU A 436 -6.05 -0.43 22.83
N THR A 437 -6.35 0.54 21.97
CA THR A 437 -5.42 1.07 20.97
C THR A 437 -5.13 2.53 21.31
N ALA A 438 -3.86 2.86 21.52
CA ALA A 438 -3.36 4.22 21.60
C ALA A 438 -2.62 4.58 20.30
N THR A 439 -3.00 5.71 19.69
CA THR A 439 -2.43 6.23 18.45
C THR A 439 -1.94 7.67 18.68
N PRO A 440 -0.65 8.01 18.46
CA PRO A 440 0.41 7.17 17.89
C PRO A 440 1.08 6.20 18.90
N GLY A 441 0.61 6.13 20.14
CA GLY A 441 1.20 5.28 21.17
C GLY A 441 2.55 5.79 21.68
N THR A 442 2.83 7.08 21.53
CA THR A 442 4.01 7.76 22.06
C THR A 442 3.66 8.57 23.31
N ALA A 443 4.67 9.14 23.98
CA ALA A 443 4.42 10.17 24.98
C ALA A 443 3.68 11.38 24.36
N GLY A 444 2.80 12.00 25.13
CA GLY A 444 1.97 13.13 24.71
C GLY A 444 0.57 12.75 24.27
N GLN A 445 0.04 13.45 23.26
CA GLN A 445 -1.35 13.30 22.85
C GLN A 445 -1.57 11.99 22.11
N ASN A 446 -2.59 11.26 22.54
CA ASN A 446 -2.99 10.00 21.94
C ASN A 446 -4.51 10.00 21.71
N LYS A 447 -4.94 9.40 20.60
CA LYS A 447 -6.29 8.90 20.46
C LYS A 447 -6.35 7.50 21.07
N PHE A 448 -7.18 7.34 22.08
CA PHE A 448 -7.47 6.06 22.72
C PHE A 448 -8.76 5.50 22.13
N THR A 449 -8.69 4.29 21.60
CA THR A 449 -9.85 3.52 21.14
C THR A 449 -9.91 2.24 21.96
N LEU A 450 -10.94 2.10 22.79
CA LEU A 450 -11.18 0.90 23.57
C LEU A 450 -12.34 0.11 22.95
N LYS A 451 -12.11 -1.15 22.62
CA LYS A 451 -13.16 -2.10 22.27
C LYS A 451 -13.46 -2.96 23.49
N VAL A 452 -14.73 -2.99 23.88
CA VAL A 452 -15.24 -3.77 25.02
C VAL A 452 -16.20 -4.82 24.47
N SER A 453 -15.87 -6.09 24.72
CA SER A 453 -16.71 -7.23 24.35
C SER A 453 -16.93 -8.14 25.54
N ASP A 454 -18.07 -8.82 25.55
CA ASP A 454 -18.35 -9.89 26.50
C ASP A 454 -17.34 -11.02 26.29
N TYR A 455 -16.81 -11.55 27.40
CA TYR A 455 -15.71 -12.52 27.37
C TYR A 455 -16.11 -13.84 26.69
N ASN A 456 -17.34 -14.31 26.93
CA ASN A 456 -17.79 -15.63 26.47
C ASN A 456 -18.39 -15.56 25.06
N THR A 457 -19.21 -14.55 24.80
CA THR A 457 -20.00 -14.45 23.58
C THR A 457 -19.34 -13.59 22.50
N GLY A 458 -18.37 -12.74 22.88
CA GLY A 458 -17.77 -11.75 22.00
C GLY A 458 -18.71 -10.60 21.62
N ALA A 459 -19.92 -10.56 22.17
CA ALA A 459 -20.90 -9.51 21.89
C ALA A 459 -20.40 -8.14 22.40
N PRO A 460 -20.72 -7.03 21.70
CA PRO A 460 -20.33 -5.69 22.15
C PRO A 460 -21.00 -5.31 23.46
N VAL A 461 -20.23 -4.74 24.39
CA VAL A 461 -20.76 -4.30 25.70
C VAL A 461 -21.06 -2.80 25.68
N GLN A 462 -22.24 -2.43 26.19
CA GLN A 462 -22.62 -1.04 26.45
C GLN A 462 -22.42 -0.70 27.93
N ALA A 463 -21.60 0.31 28.19
CA ALA A 463 -21.18 0.80 29.49
C ALA A 463 -20.73 2.27 29.41
N GLN A 464 -20.58 2.90 30.58
CA GLN A 464 -19.73 4.10 30.72
C GLN A 464 -18.28 3.63 30.91
N VAL A 465 -17.35 4.28 30.23
CA VAL A 465 -15.96 3.83 30.16
C VAL A 465 -15.02 4.97 30.48
N SER A 466 -14.12 4.73 31.43
CA SER A 466 -12.98 5.62 31.70
C SER A 466 -11.67 4.85 31.72
N LEU A 467 -10.57 5.54 31.44
CA LEU A 467 -9.21 5.02 31.56
C LEU A 467 -8.49 5.78 32.67
N ARG A 468 -7.95 5.08 33.65
CA ARG A 468 -7.10 5.63 34.72
C ARG A 468 -5.65 5.28 34.44
N PHE A 469 -4.77 6.27 34.41
CA PHE A 469 -3.37 6.15 34.01
C PHE A 469 -2.45 6.32 35.21
N GLY A 470 -1.56 5.35 35.42
CA GLY A 470 -0.45 5.40 36.38
C GLY A 470 0.87 5.13 35.65
N TYR A 471 1.90 5.90 35.98
CA TYR A 471 3.22 5.75 35.37
C TYR A 471 4.10 4.80 36.17
N LEU A 472 4.81 3.91 35.49
CA LEU A 472 5.70 2.92 36.11
C LEU A 472 7.19 3.32 36.02
N GLY A 473 7.50 4.49 35.47
CA GLY A 473 8.87 5.00 35.43
C GLY A 473 9.32 5.63 36.75
N PRO A 474 10.57 6.12 36.82
CA PRO A 474 11.21 6.55 38.07
C PRO A 474 10.68 7.87 38.63
N VAL A 475 9.88 8.61 37.86
CA VAL A 475 9.31 9.89 38.28
C VAL A 475 7.92 9.66 38.86
N GLN A 476 7.71 10.05 40.11
CA GLN A 476 6.39 10.02 40.71
C GLN A 476 5.52 11.13 40.11
N ILE A 477 4.54 10.73 39.30
CA ILE A 477 3.50 11.60 38.78
C ILE A 477 2.14 11.10 39.26
N GLY A 478 1.23 12.04 39.53
CA GLY A 478 -0.14 11.72 39.94
C GLY A 478 -0.89 10.93 38.86
N GLN A 479 -1.93 10.21 39.27
CA GLN A 479 -2.79 9.52 38.32
C GLN A 479 -3.68 10.51 37.56
N SER A 480 -3.99 10.18 36.30
CA SER A 480 -4.96 10.93 35.49
C SER A 480 -6.08 10.00 35.02
N THR A 481 -7.26 10.56 34.76
CA THR A 481 -8.41 9.81 34.23
C THR A 481 -8.89 10.44 32.92
N LEU A 482 -9.28 9.60 31.96
CA LEU A 482 -9.85 10.02 30.68
C LEU A 482 -11.20 9.34 30.47
N GLN A 483 -12.26 10.11 30.29
CA GLN A 483 -13.60 9.60 29.98
C GLN A 483 -13.74 9.34 28.48
N LEU A 484 -14.24 8.16 28.09
CA LEU A 484 -14.39 7.76 26.69
C LEU A 484 -15.84 7.84 26.23
N GLN A 485 -16.03 8.31 24.99
CA GLN A 485 -17.35 8.42 24.36
C GLN A 485 -17.65 7.19 23.51
N ALA A 486 -18.88 6.66 23.63
CA ALA A 486 -19.34 5.56 22.80
C ALA A 486 -19.44 5.96 21.30
N LYS A 487 -19.01 5.05 20.41
CA LYS A 487 -19.12 5.19 18.95
C LYS A 487 -19.99 4.12 18.28
N GLY A 488 -20.58 3.22 19.08
CA GLY A 488 -21.37 2.08 18.61
C GLY A 488 -20.57 0.77 18.61
N SER A 489 -21.26 -0.36 18.59
CA SER A 489 -20.68 -1.71 18.53
C SER A 489 -19.59 -1.98 19.60
N GLY A 490 -19.80 -1.52 20.84
CA GLY A 490 -18.87 -1.74 21.96
C GLY A 490 -17.54 -0.98 21.83
N THR A 491 -17.47 0.03 20.94
CA THR A 491 -16.27 0.84 20.72
C THR A 491 -16.40 2.20 21.39
N TYR A 492 -15.35 2.59 22.08
CA TYR A 492 -15.25 3.80 22.90
C TYR A 492 -14.01 4.60 22.51
N THR A 493 -14.13 5.92 22.40
CA THR A 493 -13.01 6.76 21.95
C THR A 493 -12.87 8.03 22.75
N ALA A 494 -11.63 8.43 23.02
CA ALA A 494 -11.26 9.75 23.50
C ALA A 494 -9.89 10.15 23.00
N THR A 495 -9.57 11.43 23.09
CA THR A 495 -8.23 11.96 22.81
C THR A 495 -7.75 12.67 24.05
N GLY A 496 -6.52 12.39 24.48
CA GLY A 496 -5.94 12.97 25.70
C GLY A 496 -4.42 12.85 25.72
N THR A 497 -3.77 13.58 26.61
CA THR A 497 -2.31 13.59 26.82
C THR A 497 -1.88 12.73 28.01
N ASN A 498 -2.75 11.80 28.41
CA ASN A 498 -2.60 11.03 29.65
C ASN A 498 -1.35 10.14 29.69
N LEU A 499 -0.81 9.72 28.53
CA LEU A 499 0.52 9.13 28.42
C LEU A 499 1.57 10.26 28.38
N SER A 500 1.70 11.02 29.46
CA SER A 500 2.42 12.31 29.47
C SER A 500 3.95 12.19 29.34
N LEU A 501 4.51 11.02 29.59
CA LEU A 501 5.94 10.71 29.61
C LEU A 501 6.22 9.46 28.81
N GLY A 502 7.43 9.41 28.23
CA GLY A 502 7.97 8.19 27.65
C GLY A 502 8.21 7.15 28.75
N GLY A 503 7.95 5.88 28.45
CA GLY A 503 7.98 4.79 29.42
C GLY A 503 6.77 3.87 29.38
N VAL A 504 6.65 3.08 30.45
CA VAL A 504 5.59 2.10 30.63
C VAL A 504 4.51 2.66 31.56
N TRP A 505 3.25 2.45 31.18
CA TRP A 505 2.08 2.93 31.91
C TRP A 505 1.18 1.77 32.31
N THR A 506 0.64 1.83 33.53
CA THR A 506 -0.54 1.05 33.91
C THR A 506 -1.78 1.85 33.55
N VAL A 507 -2.60 1.34 32.63
CA VAL A 507 -3.87 1.94 32.22
C VAL A 507 -4.99 1.03 32.67
N THR A 508 -5.68 1.41 33.76
CA THR A 508 -6.85 0.69 34.25
C THR A 508 -8.09 1.14 33.50
N ALA A 509 -8.69 0.26 32.73
CA ALA A 509 -9.99 0.51 32.11
C ALA A 509 -11.10 0.22 33.12
N VAL A 510 -11.90 1.25 33.44
CA VAL A 510 -13.04 1.15 34.35
C VAL A 510 -14.30 1.10 33.50
N ILE A 511 -14.99 -0.04 33.54
CA ILE A 511 -16.20 -0.33 32.79
C ILE A 511 -17.39 -0.33 33.74
N GLN A 512 -18.18 0.74 33.72
CA GLN A 512 -19.30 0.92 34.62
C GLN A 512 -20.64 0.57 33.95
N ARG A 513 -21.36 -0.39 34.52
CA ARG A 513 -22.67 -0.90 34.08
C ARG A 513 -23.68 -0.76 35.21
N GLY A 514 -24.43 0.35 35.22
CA GLY A 514 -25.34 0.65 36.33
C GLY A 514 -24.57 0.81 37.64
N THR A 515 -24.85 -0.07 38.61
CA THR A 515 -24.17 -0.10 39.92
C THR A 515 -22.91 -0.98 39.95
N ALA A 516 -22.67 -1.80 38.92
CA ALA A 516 -21.49 -2.65 38.83
C ALA A 516 -20.34 -1.95 38.10
N SER A 517 -19.11 -2.15 38.57
CA SER A 517 -17.89 -1.65 37.94
C SER A 517 -16.91 -2.80 37.76
N VAL A 518 -16.27 -2.87 36.59
CA VAL A 518 -15.18 -3.81 36.30
C VAL A 518 -13.92 -3.01 35.99
N GLU A 519 -12.83 -3.30 36.69
CA GLU A 519 -11.53 -2.69 36.45
C GLU A 519 -10.59 -3.71 35.78
N VAL A 520 -10.10 -3.37 34.59
CA VAL A 520 -9.13 -4.20 33.86
C VAL A 520 -7.82 -3.42 33.74
N PRO A 521 -6.77 -3.78 34.49
CA PRO A 521 -5.46 -3.17 34.34
C PRO A 521 -4.80 -3.63 33.04
N LEU A 522 -4.25 -2.67 32.29
CA LEU A 522 -3.52 -2.90 31.04
C LEU A 522 -2.14 -2.27 31.17
N THR A 523 -1.13 -2.94 30.64
CA THR A 523 0.23 -2.39 30.56
C THR A 523 0.44 -1.79 29.19
N VAL A 524 0.55 -0.46 29.11
CA VAL A 524 0.69 0.32 27.88
C VAL A 524 2.13 0.87 27.80
N PRO A 525 3.03 0.20 27.07
CA PRO A 525 4.36 0.74 26.82
C PRO A 525 4.30 1.79 25.70
N THR A 526 4.81 2.99 25.95
CA THR A 526 4.96 4.01 24.89
C THR A 526 6.10 3.62 23.94
N LYS A 527 6.05 4.14 22.70
CA LYS A 527 7.09 3.92 21.68
C LYS A 527 7.98 5.17 21.53
N VAL A 528 9.26 4.92 21.18
CA VAL A 528 10.18 5.96 20.71
C VAL A 528 10.07 6.05 19.19
N THR A 529 10.14 7.26 18.65
CA THR A 529 10.16 7.52 17.20
C THR A 529 11.57 7.48 16.60
N GLN A 530 12.59 7.19 17.41
CA GLN A 530 14.01 7.25 17.04
C GLN A 530 14.48 5.99 16.28
N GLN A 531 15.56 6.14 15.50
CA GLN A 531 16.18 5.05 14.76
C GLN A 531 16.79 4.01 15.71
N VAL A 532 16.54 2.74 15.40
CA VAL A 532 17.15 1.58 16.06
C VAL A 532 18.07 0.90 15.05
N SER A 533 19.36 0.86 15.33
CA SER A 533 20.36 0.14 14.54
C SER A 533 20.72 -1.17 15.24
N VAL A 534 20.69 -2.29 14.52
CA VAL A 534 21.02 -3.61 15.07
C VAL A 534 22.31 -4.11 14.45
N ASN A 535 23.31 -4.39 15.28
CA ASN A 535 24.57 -4.99 14.88
C ASN A 535 24.66 -6.41 15.44
N ALA A 536 24.59 -7.40 14.55
CA ALA A 536 24.65 -8.81 14.90
C ALA A 536 25.87 -9.45 14.23
N VAL A 537 26.85 -9.85 15.05
CA VAL A 537 28.06 -10.56 14.62
C VAL A 537 28.03 -11.96 15.21
N ALA A 538 28.28 -12.99 14.39
CA ALA A 538 28.27 -14.37 14.85
C ALA A 538 29.30 -14.57 15.98
N GLY A 539 28.86 -15.12 17.11
CA GLY A 539 29.71 -15.34 18.28
C GLY A 539 29.85 -14.13 19.22
N GLN A 540 29.19 -13.00 18.94
CA GLN A 540 29.11 -11.86 19.86
C GLN A 540 27.65 -11.58 20.26
N PRO A 541 27.40 -10.91 21.41
CA PRO A 541 26.08 -10.43 21.76
C PRO A 541 25.50 -9.53 20.67
N THR A 542 24.19 -9.65 20.41
CA THR A 542 23.52 -8.73 19.48
C THR A 542 23.42 -7.36 20.13
N VAL A 543 23.91 -6.36 19.42
CA VAL A 543 23.98 -4.99 19.91
C VAL A 543 22.87 -4.16 19.28
N TYR A 544 22.07 -3.50 20.11
CA TYR A 544 21.03 -2.55 19.70
C TYR A 544 21.48 -1.14 20.03
N ILE A 545 21.49 -0.24 19.04
CA ILE A 545 21.81 1.17 19.25
C ILE A 545 20.52 1.97 19.04
N VAL A 546 20.06 2.64 20.08
CA VAL A 546 18.87 3.48 20.04
C VAL A 546 19.27 4.94 20.13
N GLY A 547 18.86 5.73 19.15
CA GLY A 547 19.10 7.18 19.16
C GLY A 547 18.36 7.86 20.32
N LEU A 548 18.99 8.86 20.92
CA LEU A 548 18.42 9.75 21.94
C LEU A 548 18.39 11.20 21.44
N PRO A 549 17.67 12.11 22.13
CA PRO A 549 17.71 13.53 21.81
C PRO A 549 19.15 14.09 21.77
N GLN A 550 19.33 15.19 21.02
CA GLN A 550 20.61 15.89 20.87
C GLN A 550 21.73 15.07 20.20
N GLY A 551 21.40 14.01 19.47
CA GLY A 551 22.38 13.17 18.76
C GLY A 551 23.09 12.15 19.67
N ARG A 552 22.65 12.00 20.92
CA ARG A 552 23.14 10.99 21.85
C ARG A 552 22.61 9.61 21.43
N SER A 553 23.14 8.53 22.01
CA SER A 553 22.59 7.18 21.82
C SER A 553 22.74 6.31 23.05
N VAL A 554 22.00 5.21 23.09
CA VAL A 554 22.21 4.12 24.05
C VAL A 554 22.45 2.83 23.30
N GLN A 555 23.50 2.12 23.69
CA GLN A 555 23.80 0.78 23.21
C GLN A 555 23.32 -0.24 24.23
N PHE A 556 22.59 -1.25 23.76
CA PHE A 556 22.10 -2.37 24.55
C PHE A 556 22.63 -3.69 24.03
N TYR A 557 22.89 -4.62 24.93
CA TYR A 557 23.09 -6.03 24.61
C TYR A 557 22.77 -6.91 25.82
N ILE A 558 22.43 -8.16 25.56
CA ILE A 558 22.20 -9.18 26.58
C ILE A 558 23.24 -10.29 26.38
N ASP A 559 23.93 -10.66 27.46
CA ASP A 559 24.95 -11.71 27.47
C ASP A 559 24.59 -12.81 28.49
N PRO A 560 24.48 -14.09 28.12
CA PRO A 560 24.70 -14.70 26.80
C PRO A 560 23.55 -14.56 25.80
N GLY A 561 22.43 -13.93 26.18
CA GLY A 561 21.25 -13.78 25.33
C GLY A 561 20.49 -15.10 25.12
N LYS A 562 20.52 -16.01 26.10
CA LYS A 562 19.90 -17.35 26.06
C LYS A 562 19.03 -17.59 27.29
N PRO A 563 18.10 -18.56 27.27
CA PRO A 563 17.31 -18.87 28.46
C PRO A 563 18.19 -19.18 29.68
N GLY A 564 17.85 -18.62 30.84
CA GLY A 564 18.62 -18.71 32.08
C GLY A 564 19.17 -17.35 32.53
N GLN A 565 20.28 -17.38 33.27
CA GLN A 565 20.92 -16.18 33.80
C GLN A 565 21.59 -15.38 32.68
N ASN A 566 21.32 -14.07 32.65
CA ASN A 566 21.89 -13.12 31.69
C ASN A 566 22.25 -11.80 32.39
N GLU A 567 23.17 -11.08 31.77
CA GLU A 567 23.48 -9.69 32.07
C GLU A 567 22.91 -8.79 30.97
N VAL A 568 22.14 -7.78 31.38
CA VAL A 568 21.56 -6.77 30.49
C VAL A 568 22.37 -5.49 30.61
N HIS A 569 23.05 -5.10 29.54
CA HIS A 569 23.91 -3.93 29.52
C HIS A 569 23.24 -2.75 28.83
N ALA A 570 23.46 -1.55 29.36
CA ALA A 570 23.12 -0.29 28.72
C ALA A 570 24.28 0.70 28.84
N THR A 571 24.75 1.22 27.70
CA THR A 571 25.84 2.20 27.64
C THR A 571 25.40 3.45 26.89
N TYR A 572 25.49 4.61 27.54
CA TYR A 572 25.09 5.90 26.98
C TYR A 572 26.27 6.57 26.29
N PHE A 573 26.03 7.15 25.11
CA PHE A 573 27.03 7.83 24.30
C PHE A 573 26.62 9.27 23.95
N ASP A 574 27.61 10.16 23.92
CA ASP A 574 27.48 11.50 23.38
C ASP A 574 27.42 11.48 21.83
N PRO A 575 27.16 12.63 21.17
CA PRO A 575 27.08 12.68 19.70
C PRO A 575 28.40 12.43 18.97
N LYS A 576 29.53 12.40 19.68
CA LYS A 576 30.86 12.08 19.15
C LYS A 576 31.21 10.60 19.34
N GLY A 577 30.34 9.82 19.98
CA GLY A 577 30.56 8.41 20.28
C GLY A 577 31.38 8.15 21.54
N ASN A 578 31.61 9.14 22.39
CA ASN A 578 32.26 8.94 23.69
C ASN A 578 31.21 8.57 24.75
N GLY A 579 31.63 7.87 25.81
CA GLY A 579 30.76 7.58 26.96
C GLY A 579 30.16 8.86 27.55
N LEU A 580 28.83 8.86 27.73
CA LEU A 580 28.10 10.02 28.24
C LEU A 580 28.32 10.17 29.74
N THR A 581 28.92 11.30 30.13
CA THR A 581 29.17 11.67 31.52
C THR A 581 28.07 12.57 32.09
N GLY A 582 28.04 12.74 33.42
CA GLY A 582 27.08 13.60 34.10
C GLY A 582 25.71 12.95 34.32
N LEU A 583 25.64 11.62 34.40
CA LEU A 583 24.44 10.88 34.78
C LEU A 583 24.46 10.60 36.30
N SER A 584 23.31 10.72 36.96
CA SER A 584 23.18 10.62 38.42
C SER A 584 22.33 9.45 38.89
N ASP A 585 21.30 9.06 38.13
CA ASP A 585 20.34 8.03 38.54
C ASP A 585 19.97 7.16 37.35
N TYR A 586 19.80 5.86 37.57
CA TYR A 586 19.29 4.93 36.56
C TYR A 586 18.09 4.16 37.08
N PHE A 587 17.24 3.73 36.16
CA PHE A 587 16.13 2.82 36.45
C PHE A 587 15.97 1.88 35.27
N VAL A 588 15.80 0.59 35.53
CA VAL A 588 15.65 -0.45 34.52
C VAL A 588 14.37 -1.21 34.82
N LEU A 589 13.50 -1.33 33.83
CA LEU A 589 12.26 -2.09 33.92
C LEU A 589 12.28 -3.18 32.86
N GLU A 590 12.14 -4.42 33.29
CA GLU A 590 12.00 -5.58 32.43
C GLU A 590 10.52 -5.91 32.28
N THR A 591 10.05 -6.13 31.05
CA THR A 591 8.71 -6.67 30.78
C THR A 591 8.85 -8.04 30.12
N PRO A 592 8.53 -9.12 30.84
CA PRO A 592 8.58 -10.48 30.31
C PRO A 592 7.50 -10.75 29.23
N PRO A 593 7.64 -11.82 28.43
CA PRO A 593 6.66 -12.21 27.42
C PRO A 593 5.29 -12.47 28.05
N GLY A 594 4.33 -11.58 27.81
CA GLY A 594 2.99 -11.66 28.42
C GLY A 594 2.96 -11.48 29.95
N GLY A 595 4.09 -11.08 30.55
CA GLY A 595 4.22 -10.81 31.98
C GLY A 595 4.01 -9.35 32.35
N GLN A 596 4.05 -9.06 33.65
CA GLN A 596 4.00 -7.70 34.17
C GLN A 596 5.40 -7.08 34.23
N PRO A 597 5.53 -5.76 34.02
CA PRO A 597 6.82 -5.09 34.17
C PRO A 597 7.36 -5.21 35.60
N GLN A 598 8.65 -5.51 35.73
CA GLN A 598 9.36 -5.67 36.99
C GLN A 598 10.64 -4.83 36.99
N GLY A 599 10.91 -4.15 38.10
CA GLY A 599 12.13 -3.36 38.27
C GLY A 599 13.33 -4.28 38.40
N LEU A 600 14.40 -3.97 37.68
CA LEU A 600 15.68 -4.67 37.82
C LEU A 600 16.63 -3.86 38.68
N THR A 601 17.38 -4.57 39.52
CA THR A 601 18.51 -3.98 40.24
C THR A 601 19.68 -3.88 39.27
N PHE A 602 20.34 -2.74 39.25
CA PHE A 602 21.50 -2.51 38.39
C PHE A 602 22.74 -2.17 39.21
N ARG A 603 23.91 -2.42 38.62
CA ARG A 603 25.20 -1.93 39.10
C ARG A 603 25.86 -1.13 37.99
N GLN A 604 26.61 -0.10 38.38
CA GLN A 604 27.34 0.75 37.46
C GLN A 604 28.76 0.18 37.27
N LEU A 605 29.13 -0.11 36.02
CA LEU A 605 30.49 -0.59 35.69
C LEU A 605 31.44 0.57 35.35
N ALA A 606 30.90 1.61 34.71
CA ALA A 606 31.60 2.86 34.39
C ALA A 606 30.60 4.02 34.30
N GLU A 607 31.08 5.25 34.20
CA GLU A 607 30.19 6.39 33.95
C GLU A 607 29.45 6.19 32.60
N GLY A 608 28.11 6.22 32.65
CA GLY A 608 27.30 5.94 31.47
C GLY A 608 27.12 4.46 31.13
N HIS A 609 27.69 3.51 31.88
CA HIS A 609 27.53 2.07 31.63
C HIS A 609 26.97 1.35 32.86
N ILE A 610 25.75 0.81 32.71
CA ILE A 610 25.08 -0.01 33.72
C ILE A 610 24.87 -1.44 33.24
N VAL A 611 24.76 -2.35 34.20
CA VAL A 611 24.42 -3.75 33.98
C VAL A 611 23.39 -4.21 35.00
N SER A 612 22.42 -5.02 34.59
CA SER A 612 21.42 -5.64 35.45
C SER A 612 21.39 -7.15 35.23
N ASP A 613 21.31 -7.93 36.31
CA ASP A 613 21.16 -9.37 36.21
C ASP A 613 19.69 -9.72 35.94
N ALA A 614 19.43 -10.59 34.98
CA ALA A 614 18.09 -11.01 34.59
C ALA A 614 18.03 -12.52 34.32
N ASN A 615 17.02 -13.19 34.86
CA ASN A 615 16.79 -14.62 34.61
C ASN A 615 15.67 -14.79 33.59
N LEU A 616 16.05 -15.05 32.33
CA LEU A 616 15.15 -14.96 31.18
C LEU A 616 14.64 -16.33 30.75
N SER A 617 13.33 -16.46 30.57
CA SER A 617 12.72 -17.60 29.87
C SER A 617 12.76 -17.40 28.34
N PRO A 618 12.42 -18.41 27.52
CA PRO A 618 12.18 -18.17 26.10
C PRO A 618 11.03 -17.17 25.86
N GLY A 619 11.18 -16.31 24.86
CA GLY A 619 10.17 -15.33 24.42
C GLY A 619 10.74 -13.92 24.19
N THR A 620 9.88 -12.98 23.79
CA THR A 620 10.26 -11.58 23.56
C THR A 620 10.16 -10.75 24.83
N TYR A 621 11.29 -10.21 25.27
CA TYR A 621 11.41 -9.30 26.40
C TYR A 621 11.52 -7.86 25.92
N ARG A 622 11.00 -6.94 26.72
CA ARG A 622 11.23 -5.50 26.57
C ARG A 622 11.96 -4.99 27.80
N PHE A 623 13.00 -4.20 27.58
CA PHE A 623 13.71 -3.51 28.65
C PHE A 623 13.61 -2.00 28.43
N ASP A 624 12.98 -1.30 29.35
CA ASP A 624 12.94 0.15 29.39
C ASP A 624 14.04 0.64 30.33
N VAL A 625 14.85 1.59 29.88
CA VAL A 625 15.98 2.12 30.64
C VAL A 625 15.89 3.63 30.71
N TRP A 626 15.96 4.15 31.94
CA TRP A 626 16.00 5.57 32.24
C TRP A 626 17.35 5.96 32.81
N ALA A 627 17.84 7.13 32.44
CA ALA A 627 18.96 7.79 33.08
C ALA A 627 18.63 9.26 33.34
N LYS A 628 18.89 9.74 34.55
CA LYS A 628 18.76 11.16 34.88
C LYS A 628 20.12 11.83 34.78
N THR A 629 20.19 12.99 34.14
CA THR A 629 21.40 13.82 34.15
C THR A 629 21.51 14.58 35.46
N LYS A 630 22.72 15.00 35.84
CA LYS A 630 22.97 15.91 36.99
C LYS A 630 22.24 17.25 36.85
N THR A 631 21.86 17.63 35.64
CA THR A 631 21.04 18.83 35.35
C THR A 631 19.54 18.58 35.44
N GLY A 632 19.12 17.35 35.72
CA GLY A 632 17.72 16.96 35.92
C GLY A 632 16.97 16.48 34.67
N GLU A 633 17.64 16.38 33.52
CA GLU A 633 17.06 15.82 32.28
C GLU A 633 16.85 14.32 32.45
N LEU A 634 15.65 13.83 32.12
CA LEU A 634 15.35 12.39 32.13
C LEU A 634 15.48 11.84 30.70
N LEU A 635 16.45 10.96 30.49
CA LEU A 635 16.64 10.21 29.26
C LEU A 635 15.90 8.88 29.41
N TRP A 636 15.04 8.55 28.46
CA TRP A 636 14.34 7.26 28.40
C TRP A 636 14.46 6.67 27.02
N THR A 637 14.66 5.36 26.97
CA THR A 637 14.51 4.55 25.76
C THR A 637 14.22 3.10 26.13
N TYR A 638 13.97 2.25 25.14
CA TYR A 638 13.78 0.82 25.35
C TYR A 638 14.40 0.00 24.22
N PHE A 639 14.63 -1.28 24.48
CA PHE A 639 14.92 -2.26 23.44
C PHE A 639 14.14 -3.55 23.68
N GLU A 640 13.87 -4.28 22.59
CA GLU A 640 13.16 -5.55 22.62
C GLU A 640 14.05 -6.65 22.04
N GLN A 641 14.16 -7.78 22.74
CA GLN A 641 14.97 -8.91 22.31
C GLN A 641 14.22 -10.23 22.53
N MET A 642 14.32 -11.13 21.55
CA MET A 642 13.81 -12.49 21.63
C MET A 642 14.87 -13.41 22.22
N ILE A 643 14.52 -14.15 23.27
CA ILE A 643 15.36 -15.11 23.97
C ILE A 643 14.96 -16.53 23.55
N GLY A 644 15.95 -17.38 23.23
CA GLY A 644 15.74 -18.81 22.95
C GLY A 644 15.23 -19.15 21.54
N LYS A 645 15.81 -18.55 20.51
CA LYS A 645 15.60 -18.98 19.11
C LYS A 645 16.11 -20.39 18.84
#